data_AF-A0A6I4HTY7-F1
#
_entry.id   AF-A0A6I4HTY7-F1
#
_cell.length_a   1.000
_cell.length_b   1.000
_cell.length_c   1.000
_cell.angle_alpha   90.00
_cell.angle_beta   90.00
_cell.angle_gamma   90.00
#
_symmetry.space_group_name_H-M   'P 1'
#
loop_
_entity.id
_entity.type
_entity.pdbx_description
1 polymer ?
#
loop_
_entity_poly.entity_id
_entity_poly.type
_entity_poly.pdbx_seq_one_letter_code
_entity_poly.pdbx_strand_id
1 'polypeptide(L)'
;MANFDSFWNKVTALYEKVSTGITESAYYLKWKNAIANKRRLESIKIQQHDIMDCGAACLASVSSFYNLNVPIARIRQYASTDKKGTNVLGLLEAANKLGFSAKGVKGDVKNLKDVPVPTIAHVILREQLQHYVVIYKYTKDYIEIMDPGDGQMHQMPHEEFAQIWTGVLILIAPSEDFVTGDTKVSVERRFMFLLKPHKSMLLQVLLGAVVYTILGLATSIFLQNIIDHVLPEDNRNLLNLMGLTMVVIIFLQIFINHARTLITLKTGQQIDARLILGYYKHLLRLPQQFFDSMRVGEIISRINDAVKIRLFINEVLVTFAVNIFILIFSFMLMFSYYWKLAIIMLTIVPLFGVIYYFSNKVNRLTQRKLMENAADLQTQLVESVNAIPTIKRFGLESYANFKTETRFIQMLQTIYRSATNSLWIGNGSTLISSSFTVILLWSGSLFVLNKIITPGELLSFYSIIGYFMAPVAGLIGMNKTLQDARIAADRLFEIMDLEQESVENRAEMTPDMVGDIHFKDVHFRYGTRANVFEGLDLEIKKGQITAIVGESGSGKTTLLSLMQNIYPLMSGSIFIGDFDIKYITNESLRKIVSVVPQDVHLFAGNVTENIAVGELEPDMRRVVQICSELQITDFIERLPNGFNTFLGENGTSLSGGQRQRLAIARALYRDPEILILDEATSSLDSESEQHVQNAIALLREKQKTIIIIAHRLSTVMNADKISALHIGKLVEEGTHDELLKKKGYYYNMWQKQFPSEKRIYEMAKEAEQSFEQSHAAVERDSAAVSKKGAKSRVAPDADESRKDVIKKTKDATVKKAAGKVIADKATATKK
;
A
#
# COMPACT_ATOMS: atom_id res chain seq x y z
N MET A 1 28.96 53.35 -22.45
CA MET A 1 29.18 52.01 -21.86
C MET A 1 29.98 52.08 -20.56
N ALA A 2 31.14 52.76 -20.49
CA ALA A 2 31.98 52.82 -19.26
C ALA A 2 31.30 53.35 -17.97
N ASN A 3 30.29 54.22 -18.06
CA ASN A 3 29.54 54.71 -16.89
C ASN A 3 28.49 53.72 -16.35
N PHE A 4 28.08 52.72 -17.13
CA PHE A 4 27.06 51.75 -16.74
C PHE A 4 27.66 50.60 -15.91
N ASP A 5 28.84 50.12 -16.31
CA ASP A 5 29.57 49.08 -15.57
C ASP A 5 30.07 49.58 -14.21
N SER A 6 30.50 50.85 -14.15
CA SER A 6 30.87 51.53 -12.90
C SER A 6 29.69 51.65 -11.92
N PHE A 7 28.49 51.92 -12.43
CA PHE A 7 27.27 51.96 -11.64
C PHE A 7 26.90 50.58 -11.11
N TRP A 8 26.90 49.55 -11.96
CA TRP A 8 26.59 48.17 -11.54
C TRP A 8 27.61 47.63 -10.55
N ASN A 9 28.89 47.89 -10.72
CA ASN A 9 29.94 47.50 -9.76
C ASN A 9 29.76 48.17 -8.40
N LYS A 10 29.31 49.44 -8.35
CA LYS A 10 28.98 50.10 -7.09
C LYS A 10 27.71 49.52 -6.44
N VAL A 11 26.72 49.13 -7.24
CA VAL A 11 25.49 48.49 -6.74
C VAL A 11 25.77 47.08 -6.22
N THR A 12 26.58 46.26 -6.90
CA THR A 12 27.00 44.94 -6.40
C THR A 12 27.88 45.07 -5.16
N ALA A 13 28.82 46.02 -5.12
CA ALA A 13 29.62 46.26 -3.91
C ALA A 13 28.75 46.73 -2.72
N LEU A 14 27.74 47.57 -2.97
CA LEU A 14 26.79 47.99 -1.93
C LEU A 14 25.90 46.82 -1.48
N TYR A 15 25.44 46.00 -2.42
CA TYR A 15 24.66 44.79 -2.15
C TYR A 15 25.46 43.79 -1.33
N GLU A 16 26.72 43.51 -1.68
CA GLU A 16 27.60 42.63 -0.93
C GLU A 16 27.86 43.17 0.47
N LYS A 17 28.09 44.47 0.62
CA LYS A 17 28.35 45.11 1.92
C LYS A 17 27.11 45.11 2.84
N VAL A 18 25.91 45.29 2.27
CA VAL A 18 24.64 45.21 3.00
C VAL A 18 24.28 43.76 3.30
N SER A 19 24.48 42.85 2.34
CA SER A 19 24.29 41.41 2.49
C SER A 19 25.14 40.85 3.63
N THR A 20 26.45 41.12 3.61
CA THR A 20 27.40 40.69 4.65
C THR A 20 27.02 41.25 6.02
N GLY A 21 26.73 42.55 6.11
CA GLY A 21 26.29 43.18 7.36
C GLY A 21 24.95 42.64 7.91
N ILE A 22 24.01 42.25 7.04
CA ILE A 22 22.78 41.56 7.44
C ILE A 22 23.08 40.13 7.88
N THR A 23 23.95 39.40 7.20
CA THR A 23 24.26 37.99 7.54
C THR A 23 25.08 37.83 8.82
N GLU A 24 25.90 38.81 9.18
CA GLU A 24 26.72 38.81 10.40
C GLU A 24 26.03 39.47 11.60
N SER A 25 24.89 40.13 11.38
CA SER A 25 24.07 40.72 12.44
C SER A 25 23.65 39.66 13.47
N ALA A 26 23.88 39.95 14.75
CA ALA A 26 23.44 39.11 15.86
C ALA A 26 21.92 38.84 15.83
N TYR A 27 21.11 39.78 15.31
CA TYR A 27 19.67 39.60 15.13
C TYR A 27 19.36 38.62 13.99
N TYR A 28 20.09 38.66 12.88
CA TYR A 28 19.93 37.71 11.79
C TYR A 28 20.38 36.31 12.19
N LEU A 29 21.49 36.17 12.91
CA LEU A 29 21.93 34.90 13.50
C LEU A 29 20.91 34.36 14.51
N LYS A 30 20.36 35.20 15.39
CA LYS A 30 19.31 34.82 16.33
C LYS A 30 18.01 34.43 15.62
N TRP A 31 17.61 35.16 14.58
CA TRP A 31 16.44 34.85 13.74
C TRP A 31 16.63 33.58 12.92
N LYS A 32 17.80 33.39 12.31
CA LYS A 32 18.20 32.19 11.56
C LYS A 32 18.24 30.97 12.46
N ASN A 33 18.82 31.09 13.67
CA ASN A 33 18.81 30.04 14.68
C ASN A 33 17.38 29.77 15.19
N ALA A 34 16.56 30.80 15.40
CA ALA A 34 15.16 30.62 15.79
C ALA A 34 14.34 29.92 14.69
N ILE A 35 14.55 30.26 13.42
CA ILE A 35 13.91 29.58 12.27
C ILE A 35 14.43 28.17 12.11
N ALA A 36 15.74 27.93 12.24
CA ALA A 36 16.32 26.60 12.17
C ALA A 36 15.80 25.71 13.31
N ASN A 37 15.70 26.26 14.52
CA ASN A 37 15.17 25.55 15.68
C ASN A 37 13.66 25.30 15.55
N LYS A 38 12.90 26.27 15.03
CA LYS A 38 11.46 26.10 14.72
C LYS A 38 11.23 25.07 13.62
N ARG A 39 12.03 25.08 12.55
CA ARG A 39 11.99 24.07 11.48
C ARG A 39 12.33 22.68 12.02
N ARG A 40 13.31 22.57 12.91
CA ARG A 40 13.68 21.31 13.58
C ARG A 40 12.55 20.81 14.50
N LEU A 41 11.89 21.71 15.23
CA LEU A 41 10.73 21.37 16.07
C LEU A 41 9.47 21.03 15.25
N GLU A 42 9.33 21.56 14.04
CA GLU A 42 8.26 21.17 13.10
C GLU A 42 8.59 19.87 12.37
N SER A 43 9.86 19.57 12.08
CA SER A 43 10.24 18.37 11.34
C SER A 43 10.10 17.08 12.15
N ILE A 44 10.22 17.17 13.47
CA ILE A 44 9.99 16.04 14.39
C ILE A 44 8.51 15.70 14.58
N LYS A 45 7.59 16.58 14.19
CA LYS A 45 6.14 16.36 14.29
C LYS A 45 5.64 15.52 13.13
N ILE A 46 5.72 14.20 13.30
CA ILE A 46 5.41 13.24 12.24
C ILE A 46 4.13 12.50 12.61
N GLN A 47 3.11 12.67 11.78
CA GLN A 47 1.85 11.94 11.91
C GLN A 47 1.91 10.65 11.12
N GLN A 48 1.44 9.55 11.71
CA GLN A 48 1.29 8.28 11.03
C GLN A 48 0.21 8.36 9.92
N HIS A 49 0.39 7.56 8.86
CA HIS A 49 -0.55 7.50 7.75
C HIS A 49 -1.49 6.30 7.85
N ASP A 50 -1.01 5.21 8.44
CA ASP A 50 -1.79 4.05 8.85
C ASP A 50 -1.70 3.88 10.39
N ILE A 51 -2.70 3.23 10.99
CA ILE A 51 -2.70 2.83 12.41
C ILE A 51 -1.50 1.91 12.70
N MET A 52 -1.07 1.12 11.72
CA MET A 52 0.06 0.18 11.85
C MET A 52 1.44 0.85 11.83
N ASP A 53 1.50 2.15 11.52
CA ASP A 53 2.75 2.88 11.25
C ASP A 53 3.32 3.59 12.48
N CYS A 54 2.70 3.47 13.65
CA CYS A 54 3.07 4.20 14.86
C CYS A 54 4.57 4.09 15.20
N GLY A 55 5.14 2.88 15.14
CA GLY A 55 6.57 2.64 15.36
C GLY A 55 7.43 3.30 14.28
N ALA A 56 7.10 3.12 13.00
CA ALA A 56 7.84 3.72 11.89
C ALA A 56 7.80 5.27 11.93
N ALA A 57 6.66 5.86 12.30
CA ALA A 57 6.52 7.30 12.49
C ALA A 57 7.35 7.82 13.68
N CYS A 58 7.40 7.06 14.78
CA CYS A 58 8.28 7.38 15.91
C CYS A 58 9.76 7.39 15.48
N LEU A 59 10.20 6.36 14.75
CA LEU A 59 11.59 6.28 14.27
C LEU A 59 11.88 7.36 13.21
N ALA A 60 10.92 7.72 12.36
CA ALA A 60 11.04 8.86 11.45
C ALA A 60 11.23 10.17 12.22
N SER A 61 10.51 10.35 13.33
CA SER A 61 10.57 11.54 14.17
C SER A 61 11.95 11.66 14.84
N VAL A 62 12.41 10.56 15.45
CA VAL A 62 13.77 10.47 16.01
C VAL A 62 14.84 10.70 14.94
N SER A 63 14.68 10.13 13.75
CA SER A 63 15.61 10.35 12.63
C SER A 63 15.66 11.83 12.26
N SER A 64 14.51 12.50 12.16
CA SER A 64 14.44 13.94 11.86
C SER A 64 15.07 14.79 12.95
N PHE A 65 14.98 14.38 14.23
CA PHE A 65 15.67 15.07 15.33
C PHE A 65 17.19 15.09 15.14
N TYR A 66 17.76 14.03 14.57
CA TYR A 66 19.17 13.91 14.18
C TYR A 66 19.47 14.38 12.75
N ASN A 67 18.56 15.14 12.12
CA ASN A 67 18.68 15.66 10.74
C ASN A 67 18.76 14.58 9.64
N LEU A 68 18.15 13.42 9.86
CA LEU A 68 17.94 12.39 8.85
C LEU A 68 16.43 12.31 8.51
N ASN A 69 16.05 12.87 7.37
CA ASN A 69 14.66 12.83 6.90
C ASN A 69 14.45 11.65 5.96
N VAL A 70 13.67 10.66 6.41
CA VAL A 70 13.36 9.43 5.66
C VAL A 70 11.85 9.27 5.52
N PRO A 71 11.34 8.88 4.33
CA PRO A 71 9.93 8.53 4.15
C PRO A 71 9.49 7.42 5.12
N ILE A 72 8.29 7.54 5.70
CA ILE A 72 7.75 6.54 6.64
C ILE A 72 7.68 5.16 5.95
N ALA A 73 7.27 5.13 4.68
CA ALA A 73 7.18 3.91 3.88
C ALA A 73 8.51 3.12 3.83
N ARG A 74 9.66 3.81 3.74
CA ARG A 74 10.97 3.17 3.74
C ARG A 74 11.32 2.58 5.11
N ILE A 75 10.98 3.30 6.18
CA ILE A 75 11.14 2.79 7.55
C ILE A 75 10.25 1.58 7.79
N ARG A 76 9.00 1.58 7.30
CA ARG A 76 8.12 0.41 7.35
C ARG A 76 8.71 -0.80 6.63
N GLN A 77 9.31 -0.57 5.46
CA GLN A 77 10.00 -1.62 4.70
C GLN A 77 11.18 -2.19 5.49
N TYR A 78 11.99 -1.35 6.14
CA TYR A 78 13.11 -1.81 6.97
C TYR A 78 12.66 -2.50 8.25
N ALA A 79 11.59 -2.00 8.88
CA ALA A 79 11.02 -2.56 10.09
C ALA A 79 10.18 -3.82 9.84
N SER A 80 9.95 -4.16 8.58
CA SER A 80 9.04 -5.23 8.15
C SER A 80 7.66 -5.14 8.81
N THR A 81 7.11 -3.92 8.86
CA THR A 81 5.79 -3.65 9.45
C THR A 81 4.72 -4.48 8.73
N ASP A 82 4.01 -5.33 9.47
CA ASP A 82 2.96 -6.19 8.90
C ASP A 82 1.55 -5.70 9.28
N LYS A 83 0.52 -6.48 8.95
CA LYS A 83 -0.90 -6.16 9.24
C LYS A 83 -1.23 -6.08 10.74
N LYS A 84 -0.31 -6.49 11.63
CA LYS A 84 -0.44 -6.38 13.09
C LYS A 84 0.33 -5.18 13.65
N GLY A 85 1.13 -4.49 12.84
CA GLY A 85 1.93 -3.35 13.24
C GLY A 85 3.43 -3.64 13.27
N THR A 86 4.18 -2.76 13.94
CA THR A 86 5.64 -2.88 14.08
C THR A 86 6.00 -3.39 15.46
N ASN A 87 6.78 -4.46 15.55
CA ASN A 87 7.27 -4.93 16.84
C ASN A 87 8.61 -4.28 17.21
N VAL A 88 9.03 -4.45 18.46
CA VAL A 88 10.27 -3.85 18.99
C VAL A 88 11.48 -4.28 18.16
N LEU A 89 11.58 -5.58 17.81
CA LEU A 89 12.71 -6.12 17.04
C LEU A 89 12.82 -5.47 15.65
N GLY A 90 11.69 -5.31 14.95
CA GLY A 90 11.64 -4.61 13.66
C GLY A 90 12.11 -3.17 13.77
N LEU A 91 11.72 -2.48 14.85
CA LEU A 91 12.16 -1.11 15.06
C LEU A 91 13.66 -1.00 15.31
N LEU A 92 14.25 -1.96 16.04
CA LEU A 92 15.69 -2.05 16.26
C LEU A 92 16.44 -2.29 14.94
N GLU A 93 15.95 -3.21 14.11
CA GLU A 93 16.55 -3.51 12.81
C GLU A 93 16.45 -2.35 11.83
N ALA A 94 15.30 -1.66 11.82
CA ALA A 94 15.14 -0.44 11.03
C ALA A 94 16.08 0.66 11.49
N ALA A 95 16.24 0.85 12.80
CA ALA A 95 17.17 1.83 13.35
C ALA A 95 18.62 1.49 12.95
N ASN A 96 19.03 0.21 13.06
CA ASN A 96 20.36 -0.25 12.65
C ASN A 96 20.60 -0.03 11.14
N LYS A 97 19.62 -0.33 10.27
CA LYS A 97 19.71 -0.06 8.83
C LYS A 97 19.84 1.42 8.48
N LEU A 98 19.31 2.30 9.34
CA LEU A 98 19.44 3.76 9.20
C LEU A 98 20.75 4.32 9.78
N GLY A 99 21.64 3.47 10.31
CA GLY A 99 22.88 3.91 10.96
C GLY A 99 22.70 4.35 12.41
N PHE A 100 21.63 3.95 13.09
CA PHE A 100 21.49 4.14 14.53
C PHE A 100 21.92 2.88 15.29
N SER A 101 22.55 3.05 16.46
CA SER A 101 22.64 2.01 17.46
C SER A 101 21.39 2.04 18.32
N ALA A 102 20.58 0.98 18.27
CA ALA A 102 19.36 0.88 19.06
C ALA A 102 19.35 -0.32 20.00
N LYS A 103 18.80 -0.14 21.21
CA LYS A 103 18.59 -1.21 22.20
C LYS A 103 17.22 -1.12 22.85
N GLY A 104 16.51 -2.25 22.88
CA GLY A 104 15.27 -2.40 23.64
C GLY A 104 15.58 -2.69 25.10
N VAL A 105 15.05 -1.89 26.02
CA VAL A 105 15.23 -2.06 27.46
C VAL A 105 13.87 -2.09 28.16
N LYS A 106 13.79 -2.86 29.24
CA LYS A 106 12.64 -2.85 30.16
C LYS A 106 13.06 -2.17 31.45
N GLY A 107 12.25 -1.24 31.95
CA GLY A 107 12.57 -0.47 33.14
C GLY A 107 11.35 0.01 33.91
N ASP A 108 11.61 0.56 35.09
CA ASP A 108 10.60 1.13 35.98
C ASP A 108 10.49 2.65 35.83
N VAL A 109 9.36 3.22 36.25
CA VAL A 109 9.02 4.65 36.12
C VAL A 109 10.06 5.54 36.81
N LYS A 110 10.70 5.05 37.87
CA LYS A 110 11.74 5.76 38.62
C LYS A 110 13.00 6.05 37.80
N ASN A 111 13.29 5.21 36.80
CA ASN A 111 14.49 5.31 35.97
C ASN A 111 14.28 6.20 34.75
N LEU A 112 13.04 6.63 34.47
CA LEU A 112 12.71 7.44 33.28
C LEU A 112 13.47 8.78 33.23
N LYS A 113 13.82 9.32 34.39
CA LYS A 113 14.60 10.57 34.54
C LYS A 113 16.03 10.46 34.00
N ASP A 114 16.62 9.27 33.99
CA ASP A 114 18.02 9.02 33.63
C ASP A 114 18.15 8.50 32.18
N VAL A 115 17.04 8.39 31.45
CA VAL A 115 16.98 7.86 30.09
C VAL A 115 17.42 8.93 29.08
N PRO A 116 18.31 8.60 28.11
CA PRO A 116 18.67 9.53 27.05
C PRO A 116 17.49 9.84 26.14
N VAL A 117 17.28 11.12 25.83
CA VAL A 117 16.25 11.62 24.92
C VAL A 117 16.87 12.07 23.58
N PRO A 118 16.18 11.90 22.44
CA PRO A 118 14.85 11.30 22.31
C PRO A 118 14.88 9.76 22.38
N THR A 119 13.87 9.17 23.01
CA THR A 119 13.69 7.71 23.10
C THR A 119 12.27 7.32 22.69
N ILE A 120 12.08 6.10 22.19
CA ILE A 120 10.75 5.60 21.82
C ILE A 120 10.22 4.75 22.98
N ALA A 121 9.02 5.05 23.45
CA ALA A 121 8.33 4.32 24.49
C ALA A 121 7.13 3.56 23.92
N HIS A 122 6.93 2.33 24.39
CA HIS A 122 5.76 1.54 24.06
C HIS A 122 4.67 1.74 25.12
N VAL A 123 3.47 2.09 24.68
CA VAL A 123 2.33 2.44 25.53
C VAL A 123 1.08 1.65 25.12
N ILE A 124 0.13 1.51 26.04
CA ILE A 124 -1.19 0.93 25.79
C ILE A 124 -2.22 2.05 25.95
N LEU A 125 -2.84 2.43 24.85
CA LEU A 125 -3.92 3.40 24.85
C LEU A 125 -5.27 2.69 25.06
N ARG A 126 -6.11 3.25 25.94
CA ARG A 126 -7.47 2.75 26.22
C ARG A 126 -7.51 1.26 26.56
N GLU A 127 -6.51 0.78 27.31
CA GLU A 127 -6.37 -0.59 27.82
C GLU A 127 -6.27 -1.72 26.77
N GLN A 128 -6.34 -1.42 25.46
CA GLN A 128 -6.36 -2.45 24.41
C GLN A 128 -5.41 -2.17 23.24
N LEU A 129 -5.09 -0.90 22.96
CA LEU A 129 -4.40 -0.51 21.74
C LEU A 129 -2.90 -0.33 22.01
N GLN A 130 -2.08 -1.25 21.50
CA GLN A 130 -0.63 -1.13 21.53
C GLN A 130 -0.17 0.00 20.62
N HIS A 131 0.65 0.91 21.15
CA HIS A 131 1.07 2.12 20.46
C HIS A 131 2.51 2.50 20.84
N TYR A 132 3.16 3.31 20.01
CA TYR A 132 4.48 3.86 20.30
C TYR A 132 4.40 5.38 20.34
N VAL A 133 5.16 6.00 21.25
CA VAL A 133 5.31 7.46 21.36
C VAL A 133 6.79 7.80 21.53
N VAL A 134 7.19 9.03 21.16
CA VAL A 134 8.58 9.48 21.33
C VAL A 134 8.67 10.43 22.52
N ILE A 135 9.50 10.12 23.49
CA ILE A 135 9.81 11.01 24.61
C ILE A 135 10.93 11.96 24.19
N TYR A 136 10.66 13.26 24.20
CA TYR A 136 11.64 14.30 23.83
C TYR A 136 12.22 15.02 25.03
N LYS A 137 11.46 15.12 26.13
CA LYS A 137 11.89 15.86 27.31
C LYS A 137 11.27 15.27 28.57
N TYR A 138 12.08 15.21 29.61
CA TYR A 138 11.65 14.91 30.98
C TYR A 138 11.89 16.13 31.85
N THR A 139 10.87 16.58 32.58
CA THR A 139 10.96 17.67 33.57
C THR A 139 10.42 17.20 34.91
N LYS A 140 10.52 18.00 35.98
CA LYS A 140 9.99 17.63 37.30
C LYS A 140 8.46 17.51 37.32
N ASP A 141 7.78 18.22 36.43
CA ASP A 141 6.31 18.35 36.45
C ASP A 141 5.62 17.52 35.35
N TYR A 142 6.27 17.39 34.19
CA TYR A 142 5.69 16.71 33.02
C TYR A 142 6.73 16.03 32.13
N ILE A 143 6.24 15.12 31.29
CA ILE A 143 6.98 14.47 30.20
C ILE A 143 6.44 15.04 28.89
N GLU A 144 7.34 15.47 28.01
CA GLU A 144 6.98 15.93 26.67
C GLU A 144 7.12 14.78 25.68
N ILE A 145 5.99 14.36 25.11
CA ILE A 145 5.90 13.24 24.17
C ILE A 145 5.41 13.71 22.80
N MET A 146 5.90 13.10 21.74
CA MET A 146 5.32 13.22 20.40
C MET A 146 4.47 11.98 20.15
N ASP A 147 3.17 12.19 19.96
CA ASP A 147 2.24 11.11 19.61
C ASP A 147 2.12 11.03 18.08
N PRO A 148 2.53 9.92 17.44
CA PRO A 148 2.39 9.78 15.99
C PRO A 148 0.92 9.72 15.53
N GLY A 149 -0.05 9.46 16.41
CA GLY A 149 -1.47 9.41 16.07
C GLY A 149 -2.00 10.76 15.54
N ASP A 150 -1.63 11.86 16.17
CA ASP A 150 -1.97 13.22 15.72
C ASP A 150 -0.76 14.02 15.22
N GLY A 151 0.45 13.48 15.40
CA GLY A 151 1.72 14.10 15.02
C GLY A 151 2.05 15.35 15.84
N GLN A 152 1.44 15.52 17.02
CA GLN A 152 1.66 16.69 17.88
C GLN A 152 2.49 16.35 19.12
N MET A 153 3.00 17.41 19.75
CA MET A 153 3.69 17.32 21.03
C MET A 153 2.66 17.49 22.14
N HIS A 154 2.65 16.56 23.08
CA HIS A 154 1.79 16.57 24.25
C HIS A 154 2.65 16.67 25.51
N GLN A 155 2.18 17.45 26.47
CA GLN A 155 2.76 17.51 27.80
C GLN A 155 1.88 16.69 28.73
N MET A 156 2.44 15.63 29.29
CA MET A 156 1.70 14.68 30.11
C MET A 156 2.29 14.60 31.53
N PRO A 157 1.46 14.66 32.58
CA PRO A 157 1.89 14.41 33.94
C PRO A 157 2.50 13.01 34.10
N HIS A 158 3.42 12.85 35.05
CA HIS A 158 4.12 11.57 35.25
C HIS A 158 3.19 10.41 35.62
N GLU A 159 2.15 10.69 36.43
CA GLU A 159 1.18 9.69 36.86
C GLU A 159 0.35 9.16 35.69
N GLU A 160 -0.05 10.05 34.78
CA GLU A 160 -0.82 9.67 33.59
C GLU A 160 0.02 8.84 32.63
N PHE A 161 1.28 9.24 32.39
CA PHE A 161 2.19 8.46 31.55
C PHE A 161 2.49 7.08 32.14
N ALA A 162 2.65 6.99 33.46
CA ALA A 162 2.91 5.72 34.15
C ALA A 162 1.75 4.71 34.01
N GLN A 163 0.51 5.18 33.86
CA GLN A 163 -0.66 4.30 33.67
C GLN A 163 -0.70 3.68 32.27
N ILE A 164 -0.25 4.41 31.25
CA ILE A 164 -0.28 3.95 29.86
C ILE A 164 1.01 3.24 29.44
N TRP A 165 2.15 3.50 30.09
CA TRP A 165 3.44 2.96 29.69
C TRP A 165 3.61 1.50 30.07
N THR A 166 4.08 0.67 29.13
CA THR A 166 4.25 -0.78 29.37
C THR A 166 5.57 -1.16 30.04
N GLY A 167 6.40 -0.17 30.39
CA GLY A 167 7.75 -0.40 30.93
C GLY A 167 8.82 -0.68 29.87
N VAL A 168 8.49 -0.59 28.57
CA VAL A 168 9.43 -0.87 27.47
C VAL A 168 9.87 0.43 26.81
N LEU A 169 11.19 0.58 26.61
CA LEU A 169 11.83 1.69 25.92
C LEU A 169 12.77 1.19 24.85
N ILE A 170 12.97 2.01 23.83
CA ILE A 170 13.91 1.78 22.75
C ILE A 170 14.86 2.96 22.74
N LEU A 171 16.05 2.72 23.27
CA LEU A 171 17.14 3.70 23.33
C LEU A 171 17.79 3.77 21.95
N ILE A 172 17.91 4.96 21.39
CA ILE A 172 18.43 5.17 20.04
C ILE A 172 19.49 6.27 20.09
N ALA A 173 20.67 5.96 19.56
CA ALA A 173 21.76 6.92 19.38
C ALA A 173 22.40 6.72 18.01
N PRO A 174 22.91 7.78 17.36
CA PRO A 174 23.63 7.63 16.09
C PRO A 174 24.88 6.76 16.28
N SER A 175 25.13 5.82 15.36
CA SER A 175 26.38 5.04 15.33
C SER A 175 27.47 5.78 14.54
N GLU A 176 28.67 5.21 14.45
CA GLU A 176 29.76 5.77 13.64
C GLU A 176 29.41 5.85 12.14
N ASP A 177 28.56 4.94 11.65
CA ASP A 177 28.09 4.89 10.26
C ASP A 177 26.88 5.83 9.98
N PHE A 178 26.44 6.61 10.97
CA PHE A 178 25.28 7.47 10.82
C PHE A 178 25.56 8.65 9.86
N VAL A 179 24.76 8.75 8.80
CA VAL A 179 24.86 9.85 7.82
C VAL A 179 23.61 10.71 7.88
N THR A 180 23.80 12.02 8.09
CA THR A 180 22.72 13.01 7.98
C THR A 180 22.31 13.21 6.53
N GLY A 181 21.03 13.38 6.25
CA GLY A 181 20.56 13.62 4.88
C GLY A 181 19.06 13.80 4.79
N ASP A 182 18.60 14.31 3.64
CA ASP A 182 17.18 14.38 3.32
C ASP A 182 16.88 13.53 2.08
N THR A 183 16.25 12.38 2.33
CA THR A 183 15.78 11.48 1.27
C THR A 183 14.31 11.72 0.91
N LYS A 184 13.60 12.58 1.66
CA LYS A 184 12.21 12.94 1.33
C LYS A 184 12.20 13.91 0.17
N VAL A 185 11.53 13.51 -0.91
CA VAL A 185 11.23 14.44 -2.01
C VAL A 185 9.90 15.13 -1.72
N SER A 186 9.94 16.46 -1.54
CA SER A 186 8.74 17.29 -1.37
C SER A 186 7.76 17.12 -2.53
N VAL A 187 6.46 17.10 -2.23
CA VAL A 187 5.37 16.97 -3.21
C VAL A 187 5.48 17.99 -4.34
N GLU A 188 5.85 19.23 -4.04
CA GLU A 188 5.98 20.31 -5.02
C GLU A 188 7.05 19.99 -6.07
N ARG A 189 8.19 19.44 -5.64
CA ARG A 189 9.27 19.01 -6.54
C ARG A 189 8.83 17.84 -7.42
N ARG A 190 8.00 16.94 -6.90
CA ARG A 190 7.41 15.84 -7.68
C ARG A 190 6.43 16.34 -8.73
N PHE A 191 5.55 17.29 -8.38
CA PHE A 191 4.69 17.94 -9.37
C PHE A 191 5.51 18.64 -10.46
N MET A 192 6.57 19.35 -10.09
CA MET A 192 7.47 19.98 -11.07
C MET A 192 8.12 18.94 -12.00
N PHE A 193 8.52 17.78 -11.47
CA PHE A 193 9.05 16.68 -12.27
C PHE A 193 8.01 16.11 -13.26
N LEU A 194 6.74 16.00 -12.84
CA LEU A 194 5.65 15.55 -13.71
C LEU A 194 5.31 16.57 -14.80
N LEU A 195 5.42 17.87 -14.52
CA LEU A 195 5.10 18.96 -15.47
C LEU A 195 6.23 19.22 -16.47
N LYS A 196 7.50 19.02 -16.07
CA LYS A 196 8.69 19.33 -16.88
C LYS A 196 8.65 18.76 -18.31
N PRO A 197 8.23 17.50 -18.56
CA PRO A 197 8.11 16.94 -19.91
C PRO A 197 7.08 17.67 -20.79
N HIS A 198 6.05 18.27 -20.18
CA HIS A 198 4.91 18.88 -20.87
C HIS A 198 4.98 20.42 -20.91
N LYS A 199 6.17 21.00 -20.65
CA LYS A 199 6.36 22.46 -20.56
C LYS A 199 5.91 23.24 -21.81
N SER A 200 6.08 22.67 -23.01
CA SER A 200 5.71 23.34 -24.27
C SER A 200 4.19 23.44 -24.43
N MET A 201 3.46 22.37 -24.12
CA MET A 201 2.00 22.34 -24.16
C MET A 201 1.41 23.27 -23.08
N LEU A 202 1.96 23.24 -21.87
CA LEU A 202 1.54 24.16 -20.79
C LEU A 202 1.77 25.62 -21.17
N LEU A 203 2.88 25.94 -21.84
CA LEU A 203 3.14 27.28 -22.34
C LEU A 203 2.11 27.71 -23.40
N GLN A 204 1.74 26.83 -24.33
CA GLN A 204 0.70 27.11 -25.33
C GLN A 204 -0.67 27.36 -24.67
N VAL A 205 -1.04 26.54 -23.68
CA VAL A 205 -2.28 26.70 -22.91
C VAL A 205 -2.27 28.04 -22.17
N LEU A 206 -1.13 28.41 -21.57
CA LEU A 206 -0.96 29.68 -20.87
C LEU A 206 -1.08 30.87 -21.82
N LEU A 207 -0.40 30.84 -22.96
CA LEU A 207 -0.48 31.89 -23.98
C LEU A 207 -1.90 32.03 -24.53
N GLY A 208 -2.56 30.92 -24.87
CA GLY A 208 -3.95 30.95 -25.31
C GLY A 208 -4.89 31.54 -24.26
N ALA A 209 -4.65 31.26 -22.98
CA ALA A 209 -5.43 31.82 -21.89
C ALA A 209 -5.19 33.32 -21.68
N VAL A 210 -3.96 33.79 -21.85
CA VAL A 210 -3.63 35.22 -21.81
C VAL A 210 -4.34 35.96 -22.95
N VAL A 211 -4.28 35.44 -24.17
CA VAL A 211 -4.98 36.04 -25.32
C VAL A 211 -6.50 36.04 -25.09
N TYR A 212 -7.06 34.92 -24.65
CA TYR A 212 -8.48 34.83 -24.29
C TYR A 212 -8.89 35.89 -23.27
N THR A 213 -8.06 36.11 -22.25
CA THR A 213 -8.28 37.11 -21.19
C THR A 213 -8.25 38.54 -21.72
N ILE A 214 -7.24 38.89 -22.52
CA ILE A 214 -7.09 40.22 -23.11
C ILE A 214 -8.29 40.53 -24.00
N LEU A 215 -8.70 39.56 -24.83
CA LEU A 215 -9.91 39.70 -25.65
C LEU A 215 -11.17 39.84 -24.79
N GLY A 216 -11.26 39.14 -23.65
CA GLY A 216 -12.37 39.25 -22.70
C GLY A 216 -12.52 40.66 -22.13
N LEU A 217 -11.40 41.28 -21.75
CA LEU A 217 -11.36 42.65 -21.24
C LEU A 217 -11.78 43.71 -22.26
N ALA A 218 -11.76 43.40 -23.57
CA ALA A 218 -12.26 44.30 -24.61
C ALA A 218 -13.75 44.65 -24.41
N THR A 219 -14.53 43.78 -23.76
CA THR A 219 -15.94 44.04 -23.39
C THR A 219 -16.07 45.30 -22.51
N SER A 220 -15.07 45.57 -21.67
CA SER A 220 -15.06 46.76 -20.82
C SER A 220 -14.94 48.03 -21.64
N ILE A 221 -13.99 48.06 -22.57
CA ILE A 221 -13.75 49.21 -23.46
C ILE A 221 -14.98 49.42 -24.38
N PHE A 222 -15.58 48.33 -24.84
CA PHE A 222 -16.82 48.37 -25.62
C PHE A 222 -17.96 49.03 -24.85
N LEU A 223 -18.17 48.65 -23.58
CA LEU A 223 -19.17 49.27 -22.71
C LEU A 223 -18.88 50.77 -22.48
N GLN A 224 -17.63 51.13 -22.19
CA GLN A 224 -17.21 52.52 -22.01
C GLN A 224 -17.65 53.41 -23.18
N ASN A 225 -17.24 53.01 -24.38
CA ASN A 225 -17.41 53.80 -25.58
C ASN A 225 -18.88 53.91 -26.00
N ILE A 226 -19.69 52.89 -25.71
CA ILE A 226 -21.14 52.98 -25.93
C ILE A 226 -21.73 54.10 -25.09
N ILE A 227 -21.37 54.17 -23.81
CA ILE A 227 -21.98 55.10 -22.86
C ILE A 227 -21.47 56.53 -23.04
N ASP A 228 -20.16 56.68 -23.26
CA ASP A 228 -19.53 58.00 -23.31
C ASP A 228 -19.62 58.66 -24.69
N HIS A 229 -19.64 57.87 -25.78
CA HIS A 229 -19.56 58.41 -27.15
C HIS A 229 -20.79 58.06 -27.99
N VAL A 230 -21.23 56.79 -28.02
CA VAL A 230 -22.30 56.35 -28.93
C VAL A 230 -23.68 56.87 -28.52
N LEU A 231 -24.07 56.69 -27.25
CA LEU A 231 -25.39 57.10 -26.75
C LEU A 231 -25.56 58.62 -26.72
N PRO A 232 -24.57 59.45 -26.32
CA PRO A 232 -24.71 60.90 -26.32
C PRO A 232 -24.72 61.50 -27.73
N GLU A 233 -23.97 60.93 -28.69
CA GLU A 233 -23.84 61.45 -30.05
C GLU A 233 -24.84 60.84 -31.06
N ASP A 234 -25.69 59.89 -30.65
CA ASP A 234 -26.57 59.08 -31.52
C ASP A 234 -25.85 58.47 -32.74
N ASN A 235 -24.59 58.07 -32.56
CA ASN A 235 -23.74 57.60 -33.65
C ASN A 235 -23.96 56.10 -33.97
N ARG A 236 -25.01 55.82 -34.74
CA ARG A 236 -25.40 54.45 -35.14
C ARG A 236 -24.33 53.71 -35.95
N ASN A 237 -23.51 54.43 -36.73
CA ASN A 237 -22.45 53.81 -37.50
C ASN A 237 -21.33 53.28 -36.59
N LEU A 238 -20.94 54.08 -35.58
CA LEU A 238 -19.98 53.63 -34.57
C LEU A 238 -20.52 52.45 -33.75
N LEU A 239 -21.81 52.49 -33.39
CA LEU A 239 -22.47 51.36 -32.71
C LEU A 239 -22.37 50.06 -33.52
N ASN A 240 -22.75 50.11 -34.81
CA ASN A 240 -22.73 48.93 -35.68
C ASN A 240 -21.31 48.41 -35.91
N LEU A 241 -20.33 49.30 -36.10
CA LEU A 241 -18.92 48.93 -36.27
C LEU A 241 -18.37 48.24 -35.00
N MET A 242 -18.59 48.85 -33.84
CA MET A 242 -18.15 48.29 -32.56
C MET A 242 -18.88 46.98 -32.24
N GLY A 243 -20.18 46.91 -32.52
CA GLY A 243 -20.98 45.70 -32.33
C GLY A 243 -20.47 44.53 -33.19
N LEU A 244 -20.23 44.77 -34.49
CA LEU A 244 -19.65 43.76 -35.38
C LEU A 244 -18.25 43.34 -34.92
N THR A 245 -17.42 44.30 -34.50
CA THR A 245 -16.08 44.02 -33.96
C THR A 245 -16.16 43.13 -32.72
N MET A 246 -17.09 43.40 -31.81
CA MET A 246 -17.28 42.62 -30.60
C MET A 246 -17.75 41.19 -30.91
N VAL A 247 -18.65 41.02 -31.89
CA VAL A 247 -19.07 39.70 -32.37
C VAL A 247 -17.86 38.89 -32.88
N VAL A 248 -16.98 39.51 -33.70
CA VAL A 248 -15.75 38.87 -34.19
C VAL A 248 -14.82 38.48 -33.02
N ILE A 249 -14.66 39.36 -32.03
CA ILE A 249 -13.87 39.08 -30.82
C ILE A 249 -14.43 37.88 -30.05
N ILE A 250 -15.75 37.78 -29.89
CA ILE A 250 -16.41 36.66 -29.21
C ILE A 250 -16.18 35.35 -29.96
N PHE A 251 -16.32 35.34 -31.29
CA PHE A 251 -16.01 34.15 -32.09
C PHE A 251 -14.54 33.70 -31.93
N LEU A 252 -13.61 34.66 -31.94
CA LEU A 252 -12.19 34.39 -31.70
C LEU A 252 -11.94 33.85 -30.29
N GLN A 253 -12.58 34.42 -29.27
CA GLN A 253 -12.50 33.92 -27.88
C GLN A 253 -12.98 32.47 -27.78
N ILE A 254 -14.12 32.14 -28.39
CA ILE A 254 -14.67 30.78 -28.39
C ILE A 254 -13.69 29.81 -29.06
N PHE A 255 -13.13 30.19 -30.22
CA PHE A 255 -12.14 29.36 -30.92
C PHE A 255 -10.88 29.12 -30.08
N ILE A 256 -10.31 30.17 -29.50
CA ILE A 256 -9.10 30.07 -28.65
C ILE A 256 -9.40 29.22 -27.41
N ASN A 257 -10.55 29.43 -26.77
CA ASN A 257 -10.95 28.64 -25.60
C ASN A 257 -11.10 27.15 -25.96
N HIS A 258 -11.72 26.84 -27.10
CA HIS A 258 -11.85 25.48 -27.58
C HIS A 258 -10.48 24.83 -27.86
N ALA A 259 -9.60 25.50 -28.60
CA ALA A 259 -8.25 25.02 -28.90
C ALA A 259 -7.42 24.79 -27.63
N ARG A 260 -7.43 25.76 -26.70
CA ARG A 260 -6.79 25.64 -25.38
C ARG A 260 -7.31 24.43 -24.61
N THR A 261 -8.63 24.22 -24.59
CA THR A 261 -9.27 23.11 -23.87
C THR A 261 -8.84 21.77 -24.46
N LEU A 262 -8.78 21.63 -25.79
CA LEU A 262 -8.29 20.42 -26.44
C LEU A 262 -6.83 20.10 -26.09
N ILE A 263 -5.95 21.11 -26.09
CA ILE A 263 -4.53 20.92 -25.70
C ILE A 263 -4.43 20.50 -24.23
N THR A 264 -5.23 21.10 -23.36
CA THR A 264 -5.29 20.76 -21.93
C THR A 264 -5.74 19.31 -21.73
N LEU A 265 -6.79 18.87 -22.44
CA LEU A 265 -7.28 17.48 -22.39
C LEU A 265 -6.21 16.48 -22.86
N LYS A 266 -5.55 16.75 -23.98
CA LYS A 266 -4.49 15.88 -24.51
C LYS A 266 -3.29 15.77 -23.57
N THR A 267 -2.87 16.90 -22.98
CA THR A 267 -1.81 16.94 -21.96
C THR A 267 -2.21 16.10 -20.75
N GLY A 268 -3.47 16.21 -20.34
CA GLY A 268 -4.01 15.44 -19.23
C GLY A 268 -3.95 13.93 -19.42
N GLN A 269 -4.30 13.43 -20.60
CA GLN A 269 -4.22 12.01 -20.93
C GLN A 269 -2.77 11.48 -20.89
N GLN A 270 -1.79 12.28 -21.32
CA GLN A 270 -0.39 11.87 -21.28
C GLN A 270 0.14 11.77 -19.84
N ILE A 271 -0.28 12.69 -18.97
CA ILE A 271 0.05 12.66 -17.55
C ILE A 271 -0.57 11.42 -16.89
N ASP A 272 -1.80 11.05 -17.27
CA ASP A 272 -2.47 9.84 -16.78
C ASP A 272 -1.73 8.57 -17.12
N ALA A 273 -1.37 8.42 -18.40
CA ALA A 273 -0.60 7.27 -18.83
C ALA A 273 0.71 7.17 -18.04
N ARG A 274 1.41 8.29 -17.82
CA ARG A 274 2.69 8.30 -17.09
C ARG A 274 2.53 7.99 -15.61
N LEU A 275 1.49 8.50 -14.95
CA LEU A 275 1.24 8.26 -13.52
C LEU A 275 0.73 6.84 -13.27
N ILE A 276 -0.32 6.41 -13.98
CA ILE A 276 -0.97 5.11 -13.74
C ILE A 276 -0.09 3.96 -14.21
N LEU A 277 0.46 4.03 -15.43
CA LEU A 277 1.37 2.97 -15.92
C LEU A 277 2.71 3.00 -15.20
N GLY A 278 3.18 4.19 -14.80
CA GLY A 278 4.39 4.34 -13.99
C GLY A 278 4.24 3.68 -12.62
N TYR A 279 3.12 3.94 -11.94
CA TYR A 279 2.76 3.29 -10.69
C TYR A 279 2.63 1.78 -10.85
N TYR A 280 1.88 1.31 -11.85
CA TYR A 280 1.71 -0.12 -12.10
C TYR A 280 3.04 -0.83 -12.39
N LYS A 281 3.90 -0.23 -13.22
CA LYS A 281 5.24 -0.76 -13.53
C LYS A 281 6.13 -0.79 -12.29
N HIS A 282 6.06 0.22 -11.42
CA HIS A 282 6.82 0.26 -10.18
C HIS A 282 6.29 -0.80 -9.19
N LEU A 283 4.98 -0.89 -9.02
CA LEU A 283 4.30 -1.86 -8.16
C LEU A 283 4.76 -3.30 -8.46
N LEU A 284 4.78 -3.71 -9.72
CA LEU A 284 5.20 -5.06 -10.14
C LEU A 284 6.68 -5.37 -9.90
N ARG A 285 7.51 -4.38 -9.55
CA ARG A 285 8.95 -4.54 -9.23
C ARG A 285 9.23 -4.50 -7.73
N LEU A 286 8.20 -4.28 -6.90
CA LEU A 286 8.35 -4.31 -5.46
C LEU A 286 8.54 -5.74 -4.96
N PRO A 287 9.29 -5.94 -3.87
CA PRO A 287 9.51 -7.26 -3.29
C PRO A 287 8.21 -7.85 -2.71
N GLN A 288 8.12 -9.19 -2.63
CA GLN A 288 6.94 -9.91 -2.11
C GLN A 288 6.49 -9.45 -0.72
N GLN A 289 7.44 -9.08 0.15
CA GLN A 289 7.17 -8.57 1.50
C GLN A 289 6.20 -7.38 1.52
N PHE A 290 6.23 -6.53 0.48
CA PHE A 290 5.30 -5.41 0.35
C PHE A 290 3.85 -5.92 0.21
N PHE A 291 3.62 -6.92 -0.65
CA PHE A 291 2.29 -7.48 -0.92
C PHE A 291 1.73 -8.29 0.25
N ASP A 292 2.61 -8.89 1.07
CA ASP A 292 2.18 -9.59 2.28
C ASP A 292 1.63 -8.62 3.34
N SER A 293 2.21 -7.41 3.40
CA SER A 293 1.86 -6.36 4.37
C SER A 293 0.65 -5.52 3.94
N MET A 294 0.57 -5.12 2.67
CA MET A 294 -0.45 -4.20 2.17
C MET A 294 -1.73 -4.94 1.75
N ARG A 295 -2.91 -4.30 1.92
CA ARG A 295 -4.19 -4.87 1.47
C ARG A 295 -4.43 -4.50 0.00
N VAL A 296 -5.02 -5.42 -0.77
CA VAL A 296 -5.36 -5.19 -2.20
C VAL A 296 -6.21 -3.93 -2.39
N GLY A 297 -7.22 -3.71 -1.54
CA GLY A 297 -8.06 -2.51 -1.59
C GLY A 297 -7.28 -1.20 -1.38
N GLU A 298 -6.22 -1.23 -0.59
CA GLU A 298 -5.36 -0.08 -0.36
C GLU A 298 -4.51 0.23 -1.60
N ILE A 299 -3.92 -0.79 -2.23
CA ILE A 299 -3.17 -0.67 -3.49
C ILE A 299 -4.04 -0.07 -4.59
N ILE A 300 -5.30 -0.53 -4.72
CA ILE A 300 -6.26 0.00 -5.69
C ILE A 300 -6.64 1.46 -5.37
N SER A 301 -6.83 1.79 -4.09
CA SER A 301 -7.13 3.16 -3.66
C SER A 301 -6.05 4.16 -4.09
N ARG A 302 -4.77 3.75 -4.10
CA ARG A 302 -3.64 4.58 -4.56
C ARG A 302 -3.66 4.85 -6.06
N ILE A 303 -4.24 3.96 -6.88
CA ILE A 303 -4.49 4.23 -8.30
C ILE A 303 -5.52 5.36 -8.45
N ASN A 304 -6.58 5.36 -7.62
CA ASN A 304 -7.56 6.45 -7.62
C ASN A 304 -6.96 7.79 -7.14
N ASP A 305 -5.94 7.75 -6.28
CA ASP A 305 -5.21 8.95 -5.86
C ASP A 305 -4.44 9.58 -7.05
N ALA A 306 -3.94 8.78 -8.00
CA ALA A 306 -3.36 9.31 -9.24
C ALA A 306 -4.34 10.18 -10.04
N VAL A 307 -5.63 9.82 -10.05
CA VAL A 307 -6.69 10.59 -10.73
C VAL A 307 -6.89 11.95 -10.06
N LYS A 308 -6.79 12.04 -8.73
CA LYS A 308 -6.88 13.32 -8.00
C LYS A 308 -5.70 14.24 -8.30
N ILE A 309 -4.49 13.66 -8.36
CA ILE A 309 -3.27 14.38 -8.76
C ILE A 309 -3.43 14.97 -10.17
N ARG A 310 -3.93 14.17 -11.12
CA ARG A 310 -4.25 14.62 -12.47
C ARG A 310 -5.22 15.80 -12.47
N LEU A 311 -6.35 15.68 -11.78
CA LEU A 311 -7.38 16.74 -11.76
C LEU A 311 -6.77 18.06 -11.28
N PHE A 312 -5.92 18.01 -10.26
CA PHE A 312 -5.16 19.18 -9.82
C PHE A 312 -4.20 19.72 -10.90
N ILE A 313 -3.41 18.87 -11.54
CA ILE A 313 -2.46 19.33 -12.56
C ILE A 313 -3.18 19.95 -13.77
N ASN A 314 -4.23 19.31 -14.28
CA ASN A 314 -4.89 19.75 -15.52
C ASN A 314 -5.84 20.93 -15.31
N GLU A 315 -6.65 20.90 -14.25
CA GLU A 315 -7.69 21.89 -14.03
C GLU A 315 -7.19 23.01 -13.13
N VAL A 316 -6.60 22.67 -11.98
CA VAL A 316 -6.30 23.64 -10.93
C VAL A 316 -5.03 24.42 -11.28
N LEU A 317 -3.92 23.76 -11.62
CA LEU A 317 -2.65 24.45 -11.85
C LEU A 317 -2.71 25.39 -13.07
N VAL A 318 -3.36 24.93 -14.14
CA VAL A 318 -3.60 25.76 -15.33
C VAL A 318 -4.50 26.94 -14.97
N THR A 319 -5.63 26.71 -14.31
CA THR A 319 -6.55 27.79 -13.91
C THR A 319 -5.90 28.77 -12.95
N PHE A 320 -5.00 28.29 -12.08
CA PHE A 320 -4.23 29.13 -11.15
C PHE A 320 -3.36 30.14 -11.89
N ALA A 321 -2.57 29.65 -12.85
CA ALA A 321 -1.71 30.50 -13.66
C ALA A 321 -2.54 31.53 -14.43
N VAL A 322 -3.63 31.09 -15.04
CA VAL A 322 -4.54 31.96 -15.81
C VAL A 322 -5.20 33.02 -14.93
N ASN A 323 -5.69 32.64 -13.75
CA ASN A 323 -6.28 33.57 -12.78
C ASN A 323 -5.28 34.65 -12.35
N ILE A 324 -4.01 34.30 -12.14
CA ILE A 324 -2.97 35.30 -11.83
C ILE A 324 -2.84 36.31 -12.98
N PHE A 325 -2.78 35.85 -14.23
CA PHE A 325 -2.70 36.77 -15.37
C PHE A 325 -3.95 37.64 -15.50
N ILE A 326 -5.15 37.07 -15.34
CA ILE A 326 -6.40 37.85 -15.34
C ILE A 326 -6.33 38.96 -14.28
N LEU A 327 -5.94 38.62 -13.05
CA LEU A 327 -5.81 39.60 -11.98
C LEU A 327 -4.81 40.70 -12.32
N ILE A 328 -3.64 40.35 -12.86
CA ILE A 328 -2.63 41.34 -13.26
C ILE A 328 -3.17 42.27 -14.37
N PHE A 329 -3.75 41.73 -15.44
CA PHE A 329 -4.26 42.54 -16.55
C PHE A 329 -5.47 43.38 -16.16
N SER A 330 -6.43 42.83 -15.41
CA SER A 330 -7.57 43.58 -14.88
C SER A 330 -7.10 44.74 -14.02
N PHE A 331 -6.11 44.51 -13.15
CA PHE A 331 -5.58 45.53 -12.27
C PHE A 331 -4.81 46.61 -13.02
N MET A 332 -3.98 46.25 -14.01
CA MET A 332 -3.32 47.23 -14.89
C MET A 332 -4.33 48.12 -15.60
N LEU A 333 -5.41 47.53 -16.13
CA LEU A 333 -6.48 48.26 -16.81
C LEU A 333 -7.21 49.21 -15.86
N MET A 334 -7.54 48.76 -14.64
CA MET A 334 -8.16 49.60 -13.61
C MET A 334 -7.28 50.78 -13.19
N PHE A 335 -5.96 50.59 -13.07
CA PHE A 335 -5.02 51.68 -12.78
C PHE A 335 -4.92 52.69 -13.92
N SER A 336 -5.05 52.23 -15.17
CA SER A 336 -5.07 53.11 -16.34
C SER A 336 -6.28 54.03 -16.37
N TYR A 337 -7.43 53.62 -15.83
CA TYR A 337 -8.62 54.47 -15.73
C TYR A 337 -8.54 55.43 -14.55
N TYR A 338 -8.55 54.91 -13.32
CA TYR A 338 -8.52 55.75 -12.12
C TYR A 338 -7.92 55.03 -10.91
N TRP A 339 -6.70 55.44 -10.56
CA TRP A 339 -5.88 54.80 -9.53
C TRP A 339 -6.52 54.76 -8.13
N LYS A 340 -7.33 55.75 -7.72
CA LYS A 340 -7.94 55.74 -6.37
C LYS A 340 -9.03 54.65 -6.25
N LEU A 341 -9.86 54.47 -7.28
CA LEU A 341 -10.81 53.35 -7.33
C LEU A 341 -10.09 52.01 -7.41
N ALA A 342 -8.99 51.94 -8.17
CA ALA A 342 -8.19 50.73 -8.26
C ALA A 342 -7.53 50.33 -6.93
N ILE A 343 -7.08 51.29 -6.10
CA ILE A 343 -6.59 51.03 -4.74
C ILE A 343 -7.70 50.54 -3.82
N ILE A 344 -8.91 51.13 -3.88
CA ILE A 344 -10.07 50.64 -3.12
C ILE A 344 -10.29 49.17 -3.45
N MET A 345 -10.23 48.81 -4.72
CA MET A 345 -10.38 47.42 -5.15
C MET A 345 -9.20 46.53 -4.75
N LEU A 346 -7.97 47.04 -4.68
CA LEU A 346 -6.82 46.28 -4.18
C LEU A 346 -7.01 45.80 -2.73
N THR A 347 -7.73 46.58 -1.90
CA THR A 347 -7.97 46.21 -0.49
C THR A 347 -8.76 44.91 -0.32
N ILE A 348 -9.41 44.43 -1.39
CA ILE A 348 -10.11 43.15 -1.36
C ILE A 348 -9.15 41.95 -1.32
N VAL A 349 -7.97 42.06 -1.95
CA VAL A 349 -6.98 40.97 -2.04
C VAL A 349 -6.54 40.48 -0.65
N PRO A 350 -6.10 41.33 0.30
CA PRO A 350 -5.74 40.86 1.64
C PRO A 350 -6.92 40.22 2.38
N LEU A 351 -8.15 40.71 2.18
CA LEU A 351 -9.35 40.14 2.80
C LEU A 351 -9.62 38.70 2.30
N PHE A 352 -9.49 38.47 0.99
CA PHE A 352 -9.54 37.11 0.42
C PHE A 352 -8.39 36.23 0.90
N GLY A 353 -7.20 36.80 1.13
CA GLY A 353 -6.07 36.10 1.75
C GLY A 353 -6.40 35.54 3.14
N VAL A 354 -7.14 36.30 3.95
CA VAL A 354 -7.63 35.83 5.26
C VAL A 354 -8.61 34.68 5.11
N ILE A 355 -9.59 34.77 4.20
CA ILE A 355 -10.53 33.66 3.93
C ILE A 355 -9.78 32.41 3.47
N TYR A 356 -8.81 32.57 2.57
CA TYR A 356 -7.98 31.46 2.08
C TYR A 356 -7.24 30.78 3.23
N TYR A 357 -6.66 31.53 4.16
CA TYR A 357 -5.96 30.97 5.33
C TYR A 357 -6.88 30.10 6.19
N PHE A 358 -8.09 30.58 6.50
CA PHE A 358 -9.07 29.79 7.26
C PHE A 358 -9.57 28.57 6.47
N SER A 359 -9.89 28.76 5.19
CA SER A 359 -10.26 27.69 4.26
C SER A 359 -9.21 26.58 4.21
N ASN A 360 -7.93 26.92 4.10
CA ASN A 360 -6.82 25.98 4.08
C ASN A 360 -6.72 25.15 5.36
N LYS A 361 -6.82 25.80 6.52
CA LYS A 361 -6.77 25.10 7.82
C LYS A 361 -7.93 24.09 7.97
N VAL A 362 -9.15 24.52 7.61
CA VAL A 362 -10.36 23.70 7.73
C VAL A 362 -10.38 22.56 6.70
N ASN A 363 -10.06 22.85 5.45
CA ASN A 363 -10.06 21.86 4.37
C ASN A 363 -9.03 20.77 4.60
N ARG A 364 -7.81 21.10 5.05
CA ARG A 364 -6.76 20.11 5.30
C ARG A 364 -7.21 19.03 6.29
N LEU A 365 -7.82 19.42 7.41
CA LEU A 365 -8.32 18.47 8.42
C LEU A 365 -9.51 17.66 7.90
N THR A 366 -10.47 18.33 7.25
CA THR A 366 -11.72 17.69 6.82
C THR A 366 -11.49 16.72 5.65
N GLN A 367 -10.68 17.10 4.65
CA GLN A 367 -10.41 16.26 3.48
C GLN A 367 -9.59 15.02 3.83
N ARG A 368 -8.59 15.15 4.72
CA ARG A 368 -7.84 14.00 5.20
C ARG A 368 -8.76 12.96 5.86
N LYS A 369 -9.61 13.41 6.77
CA LYS A 369 -10.56 12.52 7.46
C LYS A 369 -11.58 11.90 6.51
N LEU A 370 -11.99 12.63 5.47
CA LEU A 370 -12.86 12.11 4.42
C LEU A 370 -12.17 10.97 3.63
N MET A 371 -10.90 11.15 3.27
CA MET A 371 -10.11 10.13 2.57
C MET A 371 -9.89 8.87 3.42
N GLU A 372 -9.60 9.03 4.71
CA GLU A 372 -9.45 7.92 5.67
C GLU A 372 -10.76 7.11 5.77
N ASN A 373 -11.89 7.78 6.05
CA ASN A 373 -13.19 7.12 6.15
C ASN A 373 -13.63 6.43 4.84
N ALA A 374 -13.31 7.03 3.69
CA ALA A 374 -13.61 6.45 2.39
C ALA A 374 -12.77 5.18 2.12
N ALA A 375 -11.48 5.20 2.50
CA ALA A 375 -10.60 4.03 2.39
C ALA A 375 -11.04 2.89 3.33
N ASP A 376 -11.50 3.21 4.54
CA ASP A 376 -12.03 2.24 5.50
C ASP A 376 -13.31 1.56 4.99
N LEU A 377 -14.22 2.34 4.42
CA LEU A 377 -15.42 1.82 3.78
C LEU A 377 -15.07 0.91 2.59
N GLN A 378 -14.17 1.35 1.72
CA GLN A 378 -13.72 0.56 0.57
C GLN A 378 -13.08 -0.76 1.01
N THR A 379 -12.26 -0.72 2.05
CA THR A 379 -11.63 -1.92 2.62
C THR A 379 -12.68 -2.89 3.18
N GLN A 380 -13.67 -2.39 3.91
CA GLN A 380 -14.77 -3.22 4.42
C GLN A 380 -15.59 -3.85 3.27
N LEU A 381 -15.85 -3.11 2.19
CA LEU A 381 -16.60 -3.65 1.04
C LEU A 381 -15.82 -4.78 0.35
N VAL A 382 -14.53 -4.60 0.11
CA VAL A 382 -13.67 -5.65 -0.47
C VAL A 382 -13.64 -6.89 0.44
N GLU A 383 -13.49 -6.70 1.75
CA GLU A 383 -13.52 -7.81 2.73
C GLU A 383 -14.87 -8.55 2.71
N SER A 384 -15.99 -7.82 2.74
CA SER A 384 -17.33 -8.41 2.68
C SER A 384 -17.58 -9.18 1.39
N VAL A 385 -17.16 -8.65 0.23
CA VAL A 385 -17.35 -9.29 -1.07
C VAL A 385 -16.49 -10.57 -1.17
N ASN A 386 -15.22 -10.51 -0.76
CA ASN A 386 -14.35 -11.68 -0.75
C ASN A 386 -14.83 -12.78 0.23
N ALA A 387 -15.46 -12.38 1.34
CA ALA A 387 -16.00 -13.29 2.34
C ALA A 387 -17.48 -13.68 2.08
N ILE A 388 -18.05 -13.36 0.92
CA ILE A 388 -19.48 -13.60 0.66
C ILE A 388 -19.93 -15.06 0.85
N PRO A 389 -19.16 -16.10 0.49
CA PRO A 389 -19.59 -17.48 0.72
C PRO A 389 -19.69 -17.80 2.21
N THR A 390 -18.78 -17.24 3.03
CA THR A 390 -18.82 -17.37 4.49
C THR A 390 -20.03 -16.64 5.05
N ILE A 391 -20.24 -15.38 4.66
CA ILE A 391 -21.39 -14.58 5.13
C ILE A 391 -22.70 -15.33 4.86
N LYS A 392 -22.86 -15.90 3.66
CA LYS A 392 -24.05 -16.66 3.26
C LYS A 392 -24.21 -17.98 4.02
N ARG A 393 -23.13 -18.75 4.18
CA ARG A 393 -23.18 -20.05 4.90
C ARG A 393 -23.51 -19.90 6.38
N PHE A 394 -23.13 -18.77 6.98
CA PHE A 394 -23.38 -18.49 8.40
C PHE A 394 -24.58 -17.57 8.66
N GLY A 395 -25.30 -17.11 7.62
CA GLY A 395 -26.45 -16.21 7.75
C GLY A 395 -26.11 -14.85 8.38
N LEU A 396 -24.91 -14.31 8.09
CA LEU A 396 -24.36 -13.11 8.71
C LEU A 396 -24.67 -11.81 7.95
N GLU A 397 -25.64 -11.81 7.03
CA GLU A 397 -25.92 -10.65 6.16
C GLU A 397 -26.23 -9.38 6.96
N SER A 398 -27.08 -9.48 7.98
CA SER A 398 -27.46 -8.33 8.82
C SER A 398 -26.25 -7.75 9.57
N TYR A 399 -25.36 -8.60 10.05
CA TYR A 399 -24.14 -8.19 10.74
C TYR A 399 -23.16 -7.47 9.79
N ALA A 400 -22.95 -8.04 8.59
CA ALA A 400 -22.12 -7.44 7.56
C ALA A 400 -22.69 -6.09 7.07
N ASN A 401 -24.03 -6.01 6.95
CA ASN A 401 -24.72 -4.78 6.60
C ASN A 401 -24.53 -3.71 7.67
N PHE A 402 -24.78 -4.01 8.94
CA PHE A 402 -24.60 -3.08 10.05
C PHE A 402 -23.16 -2.53 10.14
N LYS A 403 -22.16 -3.39 9.96
CA LYS A 403 -20.74 -3.02 9.94
C LYS A 403 -20.39 -2.09 8.76
N THR A 404 -21.06 -2.24 7.63
CA THR A 404 -20.91 -1.38 6.44
C THR A 404 -21.64 -0.05 6.63
N GLU A 405 -22.88 -0.10 7.10
CA GLU A 405 -23.74 1.06 7.39
C GLU A 405 -23.06 2.01 8.37
N THR A 406 -22.48 1.49 9.46
CA THR A 406 -21.79 2.32 10.46
C THR A 406 -20.66 3.15 9.83
N ARG A 407 -19.83 2.53 8.97
CA ARG A 407 -18.74 3.24 8.27
C ARG A 407 -19.26 4.21 7.21
N PHE A 408 -20.32 3.81 6.51
CA PHE A 408 -20.96 4.67 5.52
C PHE A 408 -21.54 5.94 6.16
N ILE A 409 -22.23 5.82 7.30
CA ILE A 409 -22.75 6.95 8.06
C ILE A 409 -21.62 7.87 8.55
N GLN A 410 -20.51 7.32 9.05
CA GLN A 410 -19.33 8.11 9.45
C GLN A 410 -18.74 8.91 8.27
N MET A 411 -18.65 8.28 7.09
CA MET A 411 -18.22 8.95 5.87
C MET A 411 -19.22 10.07 5.49
N LEU A 412 -20.52 9.80 5.49
CA LEU A 412 -21.56 10.79 5.18
C LEU A 412 -21.53 11.99 6.13
N GLN A 413 -21.33 11.78 7.44
CA GLN A 413 -21.18 12.88 8.40
C GLN A 413 -19.97 13.75 8.07
N THR A 414 -18.88 13.15 7.59
CA THR A 414 -17.67 13.89 7.18
C THR A 414 -17.88 14.64 5.88
N ILE A 415 -18.60 14.05 4.92
CA ILE A 415 -19.04 14.71 3.69
C ILE A 415 -19.92 15.93 4.02
N TYR A 416 -20.89 15.75 4.91
CA TYR A 416 -21.79 16.82 5.34
C TYR A 416 -21.00 17.98 5.97
N ARG A 417 -20.09 17.69 6.92
CA ARG A 417 -19.20 18.70 7.52
C ARG A 417 -18.32 19.40 6.48
N SER A 418 -17.78 18.66 5.50
CA SER A 418 -17.01 19.25 4.40
C SER A 418 -17.86 20.17 3.53
N ALA A 419 -19.09 19.78 3.23
CA ALA A 419 -20.01 20.54 2.40
C ALA A 419 -20.47 21.81 3.11
N THR A 420 -20.85 21.72 4.39
CA THR A 420 -21.23 22.90 5.19
C THR A 420 -20.07 23.88 5.33
N ASN A 421 -18.85 23.40 5.60
CA ASN A 421 -17.66 24.26 5.62
C ASN A 421 -17.44 24.95 4.27
N SER A 422 -17.64 24.24 3.16
CA SER A 422 -17.52 24.81 1.81
C SER A 422 -18.59 25.87 1.54
N LEU A 423 -19.83 25.66 2.01
CA LEU A 423 -20.92 26.63 1.92
C LEU A 423 -20.62 27.90 2.73
N TRP A 424 -20.09 27.78 3.95
CA TRP A 424 -19.70 28.94 4.75
C TRP A 424 -18.60 29.76 4.09
N ILE A 425 -17.57 29.09 3.56
CA ILE A 425 -16.47 29.74 2.82
C ILE A 425 -17.00 30.40 1.54
N GLY A 426 -17.85 29.71 0.79
CA GLY A 426 -18.48 30.22 -0.44
C GLY A 426 -19.37 31.43 -0.17
N ASN A 427 -20.28 31.34 0.79
CA ASN A 427 -21.15 32.45 1.17
C ASN A 427 -20.35 33.65 1.69
N GLY A 428 -19.29 33.43 2.48
CA GLY A 428 -18.38 34.50 2.90
C GLY A 428 -17.70 35.21 1.72
N SER A 429 -17.22 34.43 0.74
CA SER A 429 -16.64 34.96 -0.51
C SER A 429 -17.66 35.75 -1.33
N THR A 430 -18.89 35.26 -1.45
CA THR A 430 -19.98 35.94 -2.17
C THR A 430 -20.39 37.24 -1.48
N LEU A 431 -20.53 37.23 -0.15
CA LEU A 431 -20.84 38.42 0.63
C LEU A 431 -19.79 39.51 0.40
N ILE A 432 -18.50 39.15 0.49
CA ILE A 432 -17.40 40.09 0.28
C ILE A 432 -17.41 40.62 -1.16
N SER A 433 -17.58 39.75 -2.16
CA SER A 433 -17.63 40.15 -3.57
C SER A 433 -18.77 41.13 -3.81
N SER A 434 -19.98 40.83 -3.33
CA SER A 434 -21.17 41.68 -3.46
C SER A 434 -21.00 43.01 -2.72
N SER A 435 -20.45 43.01 -1.50
CA SER A 435 -20.16 44.25 -0.77
C SER A 435 -19.18 45.14 -1.52
N PHE A 436 -18.13 44.58 -2.12
CA PHE A 436 -17.18 45.35 -2.91
C PHE A 436 -17.77 45.86 -4.22
N THR A 437 -18.66 45.12 -4.86
CA THR A 437 -19.43 45.63 -6.02
C THR A 437 -20.27 46.84 -5.63
N VAL A 438 -20.96 46.80 -4.48
CA VAL A 438 -21.72 47.94 -3.97
C VAL A 438 -20.80 49.11 -3.61
N ILE A 439 -19.67 48.87 -2.94
CA ILE A 439 -18.69 49.91 -2.60
C ILE A 439 -18.11 50.56 -3.88
N LEU A 440 -17.79 49.76 -4.89
CA LEU A 440 -17.31 50.25 -6.19
C LEU A 440 -18.35 51.17 -6.84
N LEU A 441 -19.59 50.71 -6.96
CA LEU A 441 -20.65 51.51 -7.58
C LEU A 441 -20.94 52.77 -6.77
N TRP A 442 -21.03 52.67 -5.44
CA TRP A 442 -21.31 53.83 -4.59
C TRP A 442 -20.19 54.87 -4.62
N SER A 443 -18.94 54.46 -4.37
CA SER A 443 -17.78 55.37 -4.42
C SER A 443 -17.54 55.90 -5.83
N GLY A 444 -17.72 55.06 -6.84
CA GLY A 444 -17.64 55.42 -8.25
C GLY A 444 -18.68 56.44 -8.66
N SER A 445 -19.95 56.27 -8.26
CA SER A 445 -20.99 57.26 -8.52
C SER A 445 -20.69 58.61 -7.88
N LEU A 446 -20.09 58.65 -6.67
CA LEU A 446 -19.62 59.90 -6.07
C LEU A 446 -18.53 60.57 -6.93
N PHE A 447 -17.59 59.80 -7.50
CA PHE A 447 -16.58 60.34 -8.41
C PHE A 447 -17.16 60.83 -9.74
N VAL A 448 -18.21 60.18 -10.25
CA VAL A 448 -18.97 60.65 -11.43
C VAL A 448 -19.69 61.96 -11.12
N LEU A 449 -20.38 62.06 -9.98
CA LEU A 449 -21.07 63.29 -9.55
C LEU A 449 -20.10 64.47 -9.40
N ASN A 450 -18.88 64.19 -8.93
CA ASN A 450 -17.80 65.16 -8.82
C ASN A 450 -17.06 65.44 -10.16
N LYS A 451 -17.51 64.83 -11.27
CA LYS A 451 -16.92 64.96 -12.62
C LYS A 451 -15.44 64.56 -12.71
N ILE A 452 -15.01 63.63 -11.86
CA ILE A 452 -13.63 63.11 -11.85
C ILE A 452 -13.47 61.95 -12.85
N ILE A 453 -14.52 61.15 -13.01
CA ILE A 453 -14.59 60.03 -13.97
C ILE A 453 -15.91 60.11 -14.76
N THR A 454 -15.96 59.50 -15.94
CA THR A 454 -17.18 59.44 -16.75
C THR A 454 -18.12 58.31 -16.30
N PRO A 455 -19.43 58.38 -16.62
CA PRO A 455 -20.34 57.25 -16.41
C PRO A 455 -19.89 55.97 -17.14
N GLY A 456 -19.32 56.09 -18.34
CA GLY A 456 -18.77 54.96 -19.09
C GLY A 456 -17.54 54.34 -18.42
N GLU A 457 -16.64 55.14 -17.84
CA GLU A 457 -15.52 54.64 -17.03
C GLU A 457 -16.02 53.86 -15.81
N LEU A 458 -17.04 54.34 -15.11
CA LEU A 458 -17.65 53.61 -13.99
C LEU A 458 -18.24 52.26 -14.43
N LEU A 459 -18.96 52.21 -15.55
CA LEU A 459 -19.50 50.94 -16.07
C LEU A 459 -18.40 50.01 -16.63
N SER A 460 -17.29 50.57 -17.08
CA SER A 460 -16.08 49.81 -17.42
C SER A 460 -15.49 49.14 -16.19
N PHE A 461 -15.31 49.89 -15.09
CA PHE A 461 -14.92 49.33 -13.79
C PHE A 461 -15.87 48.22 -13.32
N TYR A 462 -17.18 48.43 -13.47
CA TYR A 462 -18.18 47.40 -13.16
C TYR A 462 -18.03 46.15 -14.03
N SER A 463 -17.69 46.27 -15.31
CA SER A 463 -17.46 45.09 -16.15
C SER A 463 -16.16 44.36 -15.76
N ILE A 464 -15.09 45.10 -15.41
CA ILE A 464 -13.80 44.53 -14.99
C ILE A 464 -13.94 43.85 -13.64
N ILE A 465 -14.82 44.32 -12.75
CA ILE A 465 -15.03 43.68 -11.45
C ILE A 465 -15.48 42.22 -11.60
N GLY A 466 -16.27 41.89 -12.63
CA GLY A 466 -16.69 40.52 -12.91
C GLY A 466 -15.50 39.63 -13.29
N TYR A 467 -14.62 40.14 -14.17
CA TYR A 467 -13.38 39.48 -14.54
C TYR A 467 -12.35 39.41 -13.40
N PHE A 468 -12.42 40.32 -12.43
CA PHE A 468 -11.55 40.33 -11.27
C PHE A 468 -12.05 39.38 -10.18
N MET A 469 -13.33 39.44 -9.79
CA MET A 469 -13.90 38.68 -8.66
C MET A 469 -13.92 37.18 -8.93
N ALA A 470 -14.27 36.76 -10.16
CA ALA A 470 -14.38 35.35 -10.49
C ALA A 470 -13.05 34.57 -10.30
N PRO A 471 -11.89 35.04 -10.78
CA PRO A 471 -10.59 34.47 -10.46
C PRO A 471 -10.27 34.43 -8.97
N VAL A 472 -10.53 35.50 -8.21
CA VAL A 472 -10.22 35.52 -6.77
C VAL A 472 -11.07 34.48 -6.02
N ALA A 473 -12.37 34.39 -6.30
CA ALA A 473 -13.24 33.36 -5.73
C ALA A 473 -12.81 31.95 -6.17
N GLY A 474 -12.42 31.78 -7.44
CA GLY A 474 -11.88 30.54 -7.98
C GLY A 474 -10.66 30.05 -7.22
N LEU A 475 -9.70 30.93 -6.90
CA LEU A 475 -8.50 30.60 -6.11
C LEU A 475 -8.83 30.03 -4.72
N ILE A 476 -9.90 30.51 -4.08
CA ILE A 476 -10.37 29.92 -2.81
C ILE A 476 -10.95 28.52 -3.04
N GLY A 477 -11.80 28.36 -4.07
CA GLY A 477 -12.42 27.06 -4.39
C GLY A 477 -11.39 25.97 -4.72
N MET A 478 -10.31 26.37 -5.39
CA MET A 478 -9.19 25.51 -5.79
C MET A 478 -8.41 24.92 -4.61
N ASN A 479 -8.46 25.56 -3.45
CA ASN A 479 -7.75 25.13 -2.26
C ASN A 479 -8.11 23.70 -1.84
N LYS A 480 -9.40 23.33 -1.92
CA LYS A 480 -9.84 21.96 -1.58
C LYS A 480 -9.16 20.93 -2.48
N THR A 481 -9.24 21.12 -3.79
CA THR A 481 -8.64 20.21 -4.79
C THR A 481 -7.11 20.16 -4.67
N LEU A 482 -6.46 21.28 -4.33
CA LEU A 482 -5.03 21.31 -4.03
C LEU A 482 -4.69 20.45 -2.80
N GLN A 483 -5.49 20.51 -1.73
CA GLN A 483 -5.28 19.67 -0.55
C GLN A 483 -5.50 18.19 -0.88
N ASP A 484 -6.57 17.86 -1.61
CA ASP A 484 -6.84 16.48 -2.06
C ASP A 484 -5.69 15.92 -2.89
N ALA A 485 -5.16 16.72 -3.82
CA ALA A 485 -4.03 16.31 -4.64
C ALA A 485 -2.71 16.20 -3.89
N ARG A 486 -2.47 17.06 -2.89
CA ARG A 486 -1.29 16.95 -2.01
C ARG A 486 -1.32 15.66 -1.20
N ILE A 487 -2.45 15.37 -0.55
CA ILE A 487 -2.60 14.14 0.25
C ILE A 487 -2.52 12.90 -0.66
N ALA A 488 -3.17 12.94 -1.83
CA ALA A 488 -3.09 11.88 -2.82
C ALA A 488 -1.65 11.67 -3.34
N ALA A 489 -0.93 12.76 -3.60
CA ALA A 489 0.47 12.71 -4.00
C ALA A 489 1.33 12.10 -2.90
N ASP A 490 1.23 12.56 -1.65
CA ASP A 490 1.96 11.97 -0.52
C ASP A 490 1.76 10.46 -0.45
N ARG A 491 0.51 10.00 -0.46
CA ARG A 491 0.14 8.56 -0.36
C ARG A 491 0.63 7.72 -1.55
N LEU A 492 0.51 8.22 -2.77
CA LEU A 492 0.95 7.51 -3.98
C LEU A 492 2.48 7.42 -4.02
N PHE A 493 3.14 8.54 -3.74
CA PHE A 493 4.58 8.64 -3.85
C PHE A 493 5.33 7.92 -2.73
N GLU A 494 4.68 7.70 -1.58
CA GLU A 494 5.20 6.79 -0.55
C GLU A 494 5.46 5.38 -1.08
N ILE A 495 4.58 4.86 -1.94
CA ILE A 495 4.81 3.54 -2.57
C ILE A 495 5.89 3.66 -3.64
N MET A 496 5.89 4.74 -4.43
CA MET A 496 6.89 4.96 -5.48
C MET A 496 8.31 5.13 -4.96
N ASP A 497 8.47 5.48 -3.68
CA ASP A 497 9.76 5.63 -2.99
C ASP A 497 10.29 4.32 -2.40
N LEU A 498 9.49 3.26 -2.39
CA LEU A 498 9.92 1.96 -1.88
C LEU A 498 11.03 1.37 -2.75
N GLU A 499 11.92 0.63 -2.11
CA GLU A 499 13.01 -0.04 -2.81
C GLU A 499 12.48 -1.22 -3.62
N GLN A 500 12.85 -1.25 -4.91
CA GLN A 500 12.53 -2.33 -5.84
C GLN A 500 13.44 -3.54 -5.58
N GLU A 501 13.05 -4.71 -6.10
CA GLU A 501 13.97 -5.85 -6.18
C GLU A 501 15.23 -5.44 -6.97
N SER A 502 16.41 -5.65 -6.36
CA SER A 502 17.69 -5.28 -6.96
C SER A 502 17.97 -6.07 -8.24
N VAL A 503 18.22 -5.37 -9.34
CA VAL A 503 18.58 -5.95 -10.64
C VAL A 503 20.05 -5.68 -10.99
N GLU A 504 20.71 -4.76 -10.30
CA GLU A 504 22.05 -4.30 -10.64
C GLU A 504 23.14 -5.29 -10.20
N ASN A 505 24.19 -5.43 -11.02
CA ASN A 505 25.40 -6.24 -10.77
C ASN A 505 25.16 -7.73 -10.52
N ARG A 506 24.26 -8.35 -11.31
CA ARG A 506 23.99 -9.79 -11.25
C ARG A 506 24.19 -10.47 -12.60
N ALA A 507 24.65 -11.72 -12.58
CA ALA A 507 24.82 -12.55 -13.76
C ALA A 507 23.50 -13.21 -14.17
N GLU A 508 23.33 -13.46 -15.47
CA GLU A 508 22.26 -14.31 -15.96
C GLU A 508 22.64 -15.78 -15.75
N MET A 509 21.69 -16.57 -15.25
CA MET A 509 21.86 -18.00 -15.11
C MET A 509 21.42 -18.71 -16.38
N THR A 510 22.25 -19.61 -16.87
CA THR A 510 21.98 -20.47 -18.03
C THR A 510 21.84 -21.94 -17.59
N PRO A 511 21.19 -22.80 -18.39
CA PRO A 511 20.96 -24.21 -18.03
C PRO A 511 22.25 -25.00 -17.70
N ASP A 512 23.36 -24.67 -18.35
CA ASP A 512 24.68 -25.28 -18.14
C ASP A 512 25.29 -24.94 -16.77
N MET A 513 24.92 -23.81 -16.17
CA MET A 513 25.36 -23.39 -14.84
C MET A 513 24.63 -24.14 -13.71
N VAL A 514 23.56 -24.87 -14.02
CA VAL A 514 22.77 -25.60 -13.01
C VAL A 514 23.54 -26.82 -12.53
N GLY A 515 23.88 -26.82 -11.23
CA GLY A 515 24.51 -27.92 -10.53
C GLY A 515 23.72 -28.37 -9.29
N ASP A 516 24.43 -28.96 -8.33
CA ASP A 516 23.86 -29.32 -7.02
C ASP A 516 23.38 -28.05 -6.28
N ILE A 517 22.28 -28.16 -5.54
CA ILE A 517 21.72 -27.04 -4.77
C ILE A 517 22.14 -27.21 -3.31
N HIS A 518 22.78 -26.17 -2.76
CA HIS A 518 23.27 -26.17 -1.39
C HIS A 518 22.71 -24.99 -0.59
N PHE A 519 22.02 -25.30 0.49
CA PHE A 519 21.70 -24.35 1.56
C PHE A 519 22.84 -24.44 2.58
N LYS A 520 23.51 -23.33 2.86
CA LYS A 520 24.62 -23.25 3.82
C LYS A 520 24.31 -22.26 4.92
N ASP A 521 24.17 -22.76 6.15
CA ASP A 521 23.86 -21.99 7.36
C ASP A 521 22.73 -20.97 7.13
N VAL A 522 21.61 -21.41 6.56
CA VAL A 522 20.54 -20.50 6.15
C VAL A 522 19.69 -20.07 7.36
N HIS A 523 19.62 -18.76 7.60
CA HIS A 523 18.73 -18.17 8.61
C HIS A 523 17.67 -17.30 7.94
N PHE A 524 16.42 -17.52 8.31
CA PHE A 524 15.30 -16.79 7.74
C PHE A 524 14.10 -16.69 8.68
N ARG A 525 13.38 -15.59 8.54
CA ARG A 525 12.06 -15.37 9.16
C ARG A 525 11.21 -14.46 8.31
N TYR A 526 9.88 -14.56 8.46
CA TYR A 526 8.96 -13.61 7.83
C TYR A 526 8.88 -12.34 8.65
N GLY A 527 9.41 -11.25 8.10
CA GLY A 527 9.46 -9.94 8.74
C GLY A 527 10.11 -10.03 10.11
N THR A 528 9.32 -9.86 11.16
CA THR A 528 9.80 -9.84 12.56
C THR A 528 9.15 -10.93 13.42
N ARG A 529 8.59 -11.95 12.77
CA ARG A 529 8.00 -13.12 13.43
C ARG A 529 9.10 -14.06 13.96
N ALA A 530 8.67 -15.17 14.56
CA ALA A 530 9.59 -16.25 14.95
C ALA A 530 10.42 -16.73 13.76
N ASN A 531 11.67 -17.12 14.03
CA ASN A 531 12.56 -17.68 13.03
C ASN A 531 11.95 -18.94 12.42
N VAL A 532 11.99 -19.02 11.10
CA VAL A 532 11.56 -20.22 10.36
C VAL A 532 12.76 -21.15 10.16
N PHE A 533 13.95 -20.59 9.89
CA PHE A 533 15.20 -21.33 9.77
C PHE A 533 16.27 -20.70 10.66
N GLU A 534 17.01 -21.55 11.38
CA GLU A 534 18.09 -21.17 12.30
C GLU A 534 19.33 -22.03 12.02
N GLY A 535 19.98 -21.78 10.87
CA GLY A 535 21.15 -22.53 10.41
C GLY A 535 20.74 -23.82 9.68
N LEU A 536 19.91 -23.68 8.64
CA LEU A 536 19.54 -24.81 7.80
C LEU A 536 20.67 -25.12 6.81
N ASP A 537 21.19 -26.34 6.89
CA ASP A 537 22.04 -26.95 5.88
C ASP A 537 21.26 -28.04 5.14
N LEU A 538 21.26 -27.98 3.81
CA LEU A 538 20.56 -28.94 2.95
C LEU A 538 21.27 -29.07 1.61
N GLU A 539 21.39 -30.30 1.11
CA GLU A 539 21.96 -30.61 -0.19
C GLU A 539 20.96 -31.38 -1.05
N ILE A 540 20.73 -30.88 -2.26
CA ILE A 540 19.87 -31.46 -3.30
C ILE A 540 20.74 -31.71 -4.54
N LYS A 541 20.85 -32.97 -4.97
CA LYS A 541 21.70 -33.36 -6.10
C LYS A 541 21.03 -33.08 -7.44
N LYS A 542 21.81 -32.64 -8.43
CA LYS A 542 21.36 -32.43 -9.80
C LYS A 542 20.81 -33.72 -10.41
N GLY A 543 19.68 -33.61 -11.11
CA GLY A 543 19.06 -34.71 -11.86
C GLY A 543 18.42 -35.81 -11.00
N GLN A 544 18.34 -35.60 -9.68
CA GLN A 544 17.68 -36.51 -8.75
C GLN A 544 16.33 -35.97 -8.29
N ILE A 545 15.47 -36.88 -7.84
CA ILE A 545 14.20 -36.56 -7.19
C ILE A 545 14.43 -36.47 -5.69
N THR A 546 14.35 -35.25 -5.15
CA THR A 546 14.46 -35.02 -3.70
C THR A 546 13.10 -34.67 -3.12
N ALA A 547 12.65 -35.45 -2.14
CA ALA A 547 11.42 -35.18 -1.40
C ALA A 547 11.73 -34.41 -0.10
N ILE A 548 10.93 -33.38 0.18
CA ILE A 548 10.99 -32.60 1.42
C ILE A 548 9.71 -32.86 2.21
N VAL A 549 9.86 -33.46 3.40
CA VAL A 549 8.75 -33.88 4.26
C VAL A 549 8.84 -33.21 5.63
N GLY A 550 7.70 -33.02 6.29
CA GLY A 550 7.65 -32.33 7.58
C GLY A 550 6.23 -31.98 7.98
N GLU A 551 6.01 -31.72 9.26
CA GLU A 551 4.71 -31.26 9.77
C GLU A 551 4.33 -29.88 9.19
N SER A 552 3.05 -29.49 9.32
CA SER A 552 2.64 -28.14 8.90
C SER A 552 3.39 -27.08 9.70
N GLY A 553 3.87 -26.04 9.04
CA GLY A 553 4.70 -25.01 9.67
C GLY A 553 6.18 -25.35 9.82
N SER A 554 6.67 -26.49 9.30
CA SER A 554 8.12 -26.81 9.34
C SER A 554 9.00 -26.00 8.38
N GLY A 555 8.40 -25.08 7.59
CA GLY A 555 9.12 -24.19 6.66
C GLY A 555 9.20 -24.65 5.21
N LYS A 556 8.49 -25.72 4.80
CA LYS A 556 8.63 -26.32 3.46
C LYS A 556 8.35 -25.33 2.31
N THR A 557 7.20 -24.67 2.28
CA THR A 557 6.86 -23.64 1.27
C THR A 557 7.81 -22.44 1.35
N THR A 558 8.29 -22.12 2.55
CA THR A 558 9.30 -21.07 2.76
C THR A 558 10.61 -21.41 2.07
N LEU A 559 11.07 -22.66 2.17
CA LEU A 559 12.27 -23.14 1.48
C LEU A 559 12.19 -22.92 -0.03
N LEU A 560 11.05 -23.23 -0.65
CA LEU A 560 10.83 -22.99 -2.08
C LEU A 560 10.91 -21.50 -2.43
N SER A 561 10.26 -20.68 -1.61
CA SER A 561 10.23 -19.23 -1.81
C SER A 561 11.63 -18.62 -1.72
N LEU A 562 12.49 -19.14 -0.83
CA LEU A 562 13.88 -18.73 -0.72
C LEU A 562 14.71 -19.18 -1.91
N MET A 563 14.50 -20.40 -2.40
CA MET A 563 15.22 -20.92 -3.55
C MET A 563 14.93 -20.15 -4.85
N GLN A 564 13.72 -19.58 -4.98
CA GLN A 564 13.35 -18.67 -6.08
C GLN A 564 13.71 -17.19 -5.83
N ASN A 565 14.42 -16.89 -4.74
CA ASN A 565 14.76 -15.54 -4.29
C ASN A 565 13.53 -14.61 -4.24
N ILE A 566 12.40 -15.12 -3.74
CA ILE A 566 11.18 -14.34 -3.49
C ILE A 566 11.31 -13.50 -2.22
N TYR A 567 12.04 -14.03 -1.23
CA TYR A 567 12.38 -13.32 0.01
C TYR A 567 13.90 -13.27 0.19
N PRO A 568 14.44 -12.13 0.68
CA PRO A 568 15.84 -12.03 1.03
C PRO A 568 16.17 -12.85 2.28
N LEU A 569 17.37 -13.43 2.32
CA LEU A 569 17.93 -14.13 3.49
C LEU A 569 18.37 -13.14 4.57
N MET A 570 18.35 -13.58 5.84
CA MET A 570 18.96 -12.82 6.94
C MET A 570 20.48 -13.04 6.99
N SER A 571 20.88 -14.30 6.97
CA SER A 571 22.28 -14.75 6.90
C SER A 571 22.35 -16.14 6.26
N GLY A 572 23.57 -16.55 5.91
CA GLY A 572 23.81 -17.76 5.13
C GLY A 572 23.80 -17.52 3.64
N SER A 573 23.76 -18.59 2.86
CA SER A 573 23.82 -18.55 1.40
C SER A 573 23.13 -19.76 0.77
N ILE A 574 22.56 -19.56 -0.42
CA ILE A 574 21.96 -20.62 -1.22
C ILE A 574 22.72 -20.66 -2.55
N PHE A 575 23.30 -21.81 -2.87
CA PHE A 575 24.03 -22.03 -4.11
C PHE A 575 23.24 -22.93 -5.04
N ILE A 576 23.29 -22.65 -6.34
CA ILE A 576 22.90 -23.57 -7.40
C ILE A 576 24.12 -23.77 -8.28
N GLY A 577 24.68 -24.99 -8.28
CA GLY A 577 26.03 -25.22 -8.78
C GLY A 577 27.06 -24.42 -7.99
N ASP A 578 27.93 -23.72 -8.70
CA ASP A 578 29.00 -22.92 -8.11
C ASP A 578 28.58 -21.47 -7.75
N PHE A 579 27.33 -21.10 -8.05
CA PHE A 579 26.87 -19.71 -7.97
C PHE A 579 25.88 -19.49 -6.82
N ASP A 580 26.14 -18.47 -6.00
CA ASP A 580 25.20 -18.00 -4.98
C ASP A 580 24.05 -17.23 -5.66
N ILE A 581 22.81 -17.58 -5.33
CA ILE A 581 21.60 -16.98 -5.93
C ILE A 581 21.55 -15.46 -5.76
N LYS A 582 22.24 -14.90 -4.76
CA LYS A 582 22.27 -13.44 -4.54
C LYS A 582 22.95 -12.68 -5.67
N TYR A 583 23.83 -13.34 -6.42
CA TYR A 583 24.55 -12.78 -7.57
C TYR A 583 23.89 -13.11 -8.92
N ILE A 584 22.73 -13.76 -8.90
CA ILE A 584 21.98 -14.16 -10.09
C ILE A 584 20.75 -13.26 -10.29
N THR A 585 20.43 -12.92 -11.54
CA THR A 585 19.21 -12.15 -11.85
C THR A 585 17.96 -12.97 -11.53
N ASN A 586 16.99 -12.35 -10.83
CA ASN A 586 15.73 -13.02 -10.46
C ASN A 586 14.96 -13.52 -11.69
N GLU A 587 15.06 -12.82 -12.83
CA GLU A 587 14.41 -13.22 -14.07
C GLU A 587 14.94 -14.55 -14.62
N SER A 588 16.27 -14.71 -14.71
CA SER A 588 16.88 -15.95 -15.21
C SER A 588 16.66 -17.11 -14.23
N LEU A 589 16.81 -16.86 -12.92
CA LEU A 589 16.54 -17.85 -11.88
C LEU A 589 15.10 -18.37 -11.94
N ARG A 590 14.10 -17.50 -12.05
CA ARG A 590 12.67 -17.87 -12.10
C ARG A 590 12.24 -18.44 -13.46
N LYS A 591 13.09 -18.39 -14.50
CA LYS A 591 12.92 -19.14 -15.76
C LYS A 591 13.44 -20.58 -15.62
N ILE A 592 14.58 -20.76 -14.96
CA ILE A 592 15.21 -22.07 -14.73
C ILE A 592 14.49 -22.89 -13.65
N VAL A 593 13.98 -22.21 -12.62
CA VAL A 593 13.28 -22.80 -11.48
C VAL A 593 11.77 -22.59 -11.60
N SER A 594 11.04 -23.62 -12.04
CA SER A 594 9.58 -23.61 -12.12
C SER A 594 8.93 -24.21 -10.87
N VAL A 595 7.81 -23.63 -10.45
CA VAL A 595 7.01 -24.13 -9.32
C VAL A 595 5.60 -24.45 -9.78
N VAL A 596 5.09 -25.60 -9.33
CA VAL A 596 3.67 -25.92 -9.30
C VAL A 596 3.20 -25.69 -7.85
N PRO A 597 2.50 -24.58 -7.57
CA PRO A 597 2.10 -24.24 -6.21
C PRO A 597 0.94 -25.12 -5.72
N GLN A 598 0.76 -25.16 -4.39
CA GLN A 598 -0.39 -25.83 -3.74
C GLN A 598 -1.72 -25.21 -4.21
N ASP A 599 -1.83 -23.87 -4.13
CA ASP A 599 -2.98 -23.11 -4.61
C ASP A 599 -2.74 -22.60 -6.04
N VAL A 600 -3.45 -23.20 -7.00
CA VAL A 600 -3.33 -22.83 -8.41
C VAL A 600 -4.25 -21.66 -8.75
N HIS A 601 -3.63 -20.55 -9.15
CA HIS A 601 -4.32 -19.39 -9.71
C HIS A 601 -4.27 -19.40 -11.24
N LEU A 602 -5.45 -19.31 -11.86
CA LEU A 602 -5.62 -19.17 -13.30
C LEU A 602 -6.03 -17.73 -13.63
N PHE A 603 -5.44 -17.21 -14.71
CA PHE A 603 -5.75 -15.88 -15.22
C PHE A 603 -7.02 -15.93 -16.06
N ALA A 604 -7.77 -14.82 -16.07
CA ALA A 604 -8.85 -14.66 -17.03
C ALA A 604 -8.27 -14.61 -18.45
N GLY A 605 -8.61 -15.59 -19.27
CA GLY A 605 -7.97 -15.82 -20.58
C GLY A 605 -8.28 -17.22 -21.09
N ASN A 606 -7.82 -17.57 -22.29
CA ASN A 606 -8.04 -18.93 -22.81
C ASN A 606 -7.10 -19.98 -22.19
N VAL A 607 -7.30 -21.25 -22.52
CA VAL A 607 -6.46 -22.36 -22.03
C VAL A 607 -5.02 -22.20 -22.48
N THR A 608 -4.80 -21.84 -23.75
CA THR A 608 -3.46 -21.61 -24.32
C THR A 608 -2.70 -20.51 -23.58
N GLU A 609 -3.31 -19.35 -23.37
CA GLU A 609 -2.76 -18.20 -22.64
C GLU A 609 -2.43 -18.56 -21.19
N ASN A 610 -3.24 -19.44 -20.58
CA ASN A 610 -2.98 -19.94 -19.23
C ASN A 610 -1.84 -20.97 -19.16
N ILE A 611 -1.49 -21.64 -20.26
CA ILE A 611 -0.31 -22.52 -20.33
C ILE A 611 0.94 -21.69 -20.67
N ALA A 612 0.88 -20.89 -21.74
CA ALA A 612 1.97 -20.04 -22.23
C ALA A 612 1.96 -18.65 -21.58
N VAL A 613 1.86 -18.59 -20.25
CA VAL A 613 1.73 -17.32 -19.52
C VAL A 613 2.98 -16.45 -19.71
N GLY A 614 2.75 -15.24 -20.23
CA GLY A 614 3.78 -14.22 -20.43
C GLY A 614 4.30 -14.13 -21.87
N GLU A 615 3.84 -15.00 -22.78
CA GLU A 615 4.13 -14.90 -24.21
C GLU A 615 2.99 -14.21 -24.95
N LEU A 616 3.34 -13.25 -25.83
CA LEU A 616 2.38 -12.55 -26.67
C LEU A 616 1.87 -13.43 -27.81
N GLU A 617 2.73 -14.32 -28.31
CA GLU A 617 2.44 -15.26 -29.39
C GLU A 617 2.82 -16.68 -28.94
N PRO A 618 1.89 -17.42 -28.31
CA PRO A 618 2.16 -18.78 -27.82
C PRO A 618 2.56 -19.77 -28.93
N ASP A 619 3.57 -20.60 -28.68
CA ASP A 619 3.91 -21.72 -29.55
C ASP A 619 2.91 -22.87 -29.37
N MET A 620 1.89 -22.88 -30.21
CA MET A 620 0.85 -23.92 -30.20
C MET A 620 1.41 -25.33 -30.39
N ARG A 621 2.52 -25.52 -31.11
CA ARG A 621 3.10 -26.86 -31.29
C ARG A 621 3.61 -27.40 -29.97
N ARG A 622 4.33 -26.55 -29.22
CA ARG A 622 4.82 -26.88 -27.89
C ARG A 622 3.68 -27.08 -26.88
N VAL A 623 2.64 -26.25 -26.93
CA VAL A 623 1.45 -26.42 -26.08
C VAL A 623 0.79 -27.78 -26.32
N VAL A 624 0.52 -28.14 -27.58
CA VAL A 624 -0.12 -29.42 -27.92
C VAL A 624 0.77 -30.61 -27.54
N GLN A 625 2.07 -30.51 -27.76
CA GLN A 625 3.03 -31.55 -27.36
C GLN A 625 3.00 -31.79 -25.84
N ILE A 626 3.09 -30.74 -25.03
CA ILE A 626 3.05 -30.85 -23.56
C ILE A 626 1.71 -31.40 -23.09
N CYS A 627 0.60 -30.96 -23.70
CA CYS A 627 -0.72 -31.48 -23.36
C CYS A 627 -0.86 -32.97 -23.69
N SER A 628 -0.24 -33.43 -24.77
CA SER A 628 -0.21 -34.84 -25.15
C SER A 628 0.67 -35.67 -24.21
N GLU A 629 1.87 -35.17 -23.86
CA GLU A 629 2.78 -35.80 -22.89
C GLU A 629 2.13 -35.94 -21.51
N LEU A 630 1.34 -34.95 -21.09
CA LEU A 630 0.60 -34.94 -19.83
C LEU A 630 -0.76 -35.67 -19.89
N GLN A 631 -1.17 -36.15 -21.07
CA GLN A 631 -2.49 -36.78 -21.31
C GLN A 631 -3.67 -35.90 -20.85
N ILE A 632 -3.58 -34.59 -21.06
CA ILE A 632 -4.64 -33.63 -20.72
C ILE A 632 -5.47 -33.20 -21.93
N THR A 633 -5.07 -33.60 -23.13
CA THR A 633 -5.74 -33.27 -24.40
C THR A 633 -7.22 -33.68 -24.39
N ASP A 634 -7.56 -34.88 -23.91
CA ASP A 634 -8.95 -35.36 -23.85
C ASP A 634 -9.86 -34.45 -23.00
N PHE A 635 -9.32 -33.92 -21.90
CA PHE A 635 -10.05 -32.96 -21.07
C PHE A 635 -10.22 -31.63 -21.80
N ILE A 636 -9.16 -31.13 -22.44
CA ILE A 636 -9.19 -29.87 -23.17
C ILE A 636 -10.19 -29.96 -24.34
N GLU A 637 -10.20 -31.06 -25.09
CA GLU A 637 -11.12 -31.28 -26.22
C GLU A 637 -12.60 -31.37 -25.80
N ARG A 638 -12.88 -31.80 -24.56
CA ARG A 638 -14.25 -31.78 -24.00
C ARG A 638 -14.74 -30.37 -23.64
N LEU A 639 -13.85 -29.39 -23.59
CA LEU A 639 -14.25 -28.01 -23.38
C LEU A 639 -14.91 -27.45 -24.64
N PRO A 640 -15.89 -26.52 -24.52
CA PRO A 640 -16.69 -26.04 -25.65
C PRO A 640 -15.87 -25.54 -26.85
N ASN A 641 -14.71 -24.91 -26.60
CA ASN A 641 -13.84 -24.35 -27.64
C ASN A 641 -12.41 -24.94 -27.57
N GLY A 642 -12.23 -26.12 -26.99
CA GLY A 642 -10.90 -26.73 -26.86
C GLY A 642 -9.90 -25.81 -26.15
N PHE A 643 -8.72 -25.64 -26.77
CA PHE A 643 -7.65 -24.72 -26.36
C PHE A 643 -8.05 -23.24 -26.30
N ASN A 644 -9.06 -22.84 -27.08
CA ASN A 644 -9.57 -21.45 -27.09
C ASN A 644 -10.70 -21.23 -26.07
N THR A 645 -10.98 -22.21 -25.20
CA THR A 645 -11.99 -22.04 -24.16
C THR A 645 -11.57 -20.96 -23.19
N PHE A 646 -12.40 -19.93 -23.04
CA PHE A 646 -12.15 -18.84 -22.11
C PHE A 646 -12.39 -19.32 -20.67
N LEU A 647 -11.32 -19.31 -19.88
CA LEU A 647 -11.34 -19.55 -18.45
C LEU A 647 -11.56 -18.21 -17.75
N GLY A 648 -12.63 -18.09 -16.96
CA GLY A 648 -12.86 -16.92 -16.10
C GLY A 648 -11.83 -16.83 -14.97
N GLU A 649 -11.93 -15.79 -14.13
CA GLU A 649 -11.04 -15.61 -12.98
C GLU A 649 -10.95 -16.87 -12.10
N ASN A 650 -9.72 -17.28 -11.76
CA ASN A 650 -9.41 -18.49 -11.00
C ASN A 650 -9.96 -19.81 -11.59
N GLY A 651 -10.46 -19.83 -12.83
CA GLY A 651 -10.97 -21.03 -13.48
C GLY A 651 -12.04 -21.75 -12.65
N THR A 652 -13.03 -21.02 -12.17
CA THR A 652 -14.14 -21.56 -11.34
C THR A 652 -14.94 -22.67 -12.02
N SER A 653 -14.93 -22.72 -13.35
CA SER A 653 -15.55 -23.77 -14.17
C SER A 653 -14.79 -25.10 -14.16
N LEU A 654 -13.54 -25.11 -13.69
CA LEU A 654 -12.68 -26.30 -13.70
C LEU A 654 -12.68 -27.01 -12.35
N SER A 655 -12.48 -28.33 -12.37
CA SER A 655 -12.22 -29.10 -11.16
C SER A 655 -10.83 -28.76 -10.59
N GLY A 656 -10.60 -29.03 -9.29
CA GLY A 656 -9.29 -28.82 -8.67
C GLY A 656 -8.16 -29.54 -9.42
N GLY A 657 -8.39 -30.79 -9.80
CA GLY A 657 -7.40 -31.56 -10.55
C GLY A 657 -7.17 -31.10 -11.99
N GLN A 658 -8.19 -30.53 -12.66
CA GLN A 658 -8.00 -29.90 -13.97
C GLN A 658 -7.13 -28.63 -13.86
N ARG A 659 -7.38 -27.78 -12.85
CA ARG A 659 -6.54 -26.60 -12.60
C ARG A 659 -5.08 -26.99 -12.34
N GLN A 660 -4.87 -28.04 -11.54
CA GLN A 660 -3.54 -28.52 -11.21
C GLN A 660 -2.78 -29.06 -12.42
N ARG A 661 -3.45 -29.82 -13.29
CA ARG A 661 -2.88 -30.30 -14.55
C ARG A 661 -2.48 -29.15 -15.49
N LEU A 662 -3.31 -28.10 -15.56
CA LEU A 662 -2.95 -26.87 -16.29
C LEU A 662 -1.75 -26.15 -15.68
N ALA A 663 -1.60 -26.14 -14.35
CA ALA A 663 -0.43 -25.57 -13.69
C ALA A 663 0.86 -26.36 -13.98
N ILE A 664 0.78 -27.70 -14.06
CA ILE A 664 1.91 -28.54 -14.47
C ILE A 664 2.27 -28.25 -15.93
N ALA A 665 1.29 -28.19 -16.83
CA ALA A 665 1.52 -27.83 -18.24
C ALA A 665 2.20 -26.45 -18.35
N ARG A 666 1.75 -25.46 -17.57
CA ARG A 666 2.36 -24.13 -17.48
C ARG A 666 3.82 -24.18 -17.02
N ALA A 667 4.12 -25.00 -16.00
CA ALA A 667 5.48 -25.17 -15.50
C ALA A 667 6.40 -25.82 -16.54
N LEU A 668 5.92 -26.85 -17.25
CA LEU A 668 6.64 -27.55 -18.31
C LEU A 668 6.85 -26.70 -19.56
N TYR A 669 5.92 -25.80 -19.87
CA TYR A 669 6.03 -24.91 -21.02
C TYR A 669 7.28 -24.04 -20.96
N ARG A 670 7.79 -23.74 -19.77
CA ARG A 670 9.05 -22.99 -19.60
C ARG A 670 10.33 -23.83 -19.77
N ASP A 671 10.23 -25.16 -19.86
CA ASP A 671 11.36 -26.10 -19.86
C ASP A 671 12.39 -25.81 -18.75
N PRO A 672 11.98 -25.96 -17.48
CA PRO A 672 12.86 -25.71 -16.34
C PRO A 672 13.97 -26.77 -16.22
N GLU A 673 15.10 -26.39 -15.60
CA GLU A 673 16.11 -27.36 -15.13
C GLU A 673 15.80 -27.89 -13.72
N ILE A 674 15.06 -27.09 -12.94
CA ILE A 674 14.62 -27.43 -11.59
C ILE A 674 13.10 -27.27 -11.54
N LEU A 675 12.39 -28.37 -11.31
CA LEU A 675 10.95 -28.37 -11.10
C LEU A 675 10.62 -28.60 -9.63
N ILE A 676 9.79 -27.74 -9.08
CA ILE A 676 9.28 -27.83 -7.71
C ILE A 676 7.79 -28.15 -7.76
N LEU A 677 7.39 -29.17 -7.00
CA LEU A 677 5.99 -29.56 -6.82
C LEU A 677 5.60 -29.34 -5.35
N ASP A 678 4.81 -28.31 -5.06
CA ASP A 678 4.32 -28.02 -3.71
C ASP A 678 2.94 -28.63 -3.49
N GLU A 679 2.88 -29.77 -2.79
CA GLU A 679 1.64 -30.50 -2.52
C GLU A 679 0.76 -30.75 -3.75
N ALA A 680 1.39 -30.92 -4.92
CA ALA A 680 0.69 -30.96 -6.20
C ALA A 680 -0.29 -32.16 -6.38
N THR A 681 -0.37 -33.05 -5.40
CA THR A 681 -1.22 -34.24 -5.39
C THR A 681 -2.26 -34.27 -4.27
N SER A 682 -2.27 -33.29 -3.36
CA SER A 682 -3.12 -33.32 -2.15
C SER A 682 -4.62 -33.21 -2.44
N SER A 683 -4.96 -32.51 -3.53
CA SER A 683 -6.32 -32.25 -4.00
C SER A 683 -6.71 -33.08 -5.23
N LEU A 684 -5.85 -34.01 -5.64
CA LEU A 684 -6.05 -34.85 -6.82
C LEU A 684 -6.80 -36.13 -6.48
N ASP A 685 -7.67 -36.52 -7.40
CA ASP A 685 -8.20 -37.86 -7.52
C ASP A 685 -7.11 -38.82 -8.07
N SER A 686 -7.29 -40.12 -7.84
CA SER A 686 -6.29 -41.15 -8.16
C SER A 686 -5.88 -41.17 -9.65
N GLU A 687 -6.80 -40.83 -10.56
CA GLU A 687 -6.52 -40.74 -12.00
C GLU A 687 -5.58 -39.54 -12.28
N SER A 688 -5.92 -38.36 -11.75
CA SER A 688 -5.05 -37.18 -11.87
C SER A 688 -3.67 -37.39 -11.24
N GLU A 689 -3.56 -38.11 -10.12
CA GLU A 689 -2.28 -38.42 -9.48
C GLU A 689 -1.35 -39.27 -10.37
N GLN A 690 -1.90 -40.23 -11.11
CA GLN A 690 -1.13 -41.06 -12.05
C GLN A 690 -0.51 -40.21 -13.17
N HIS A 691 -1.25 -39.23 -13.70
CA HIS A 691 -0.72 -38.33 -14.73
C HIS A 691 0.42 -37.46 -14.23
N VAL A 692 0.37 -37.00 -12.97
CA VAL A 692 1.49 -36.26 -12.35
C VAL A 692 2.72 -37.16 -12.23
N GLN A 693 2.56 -38.41 -11.82
CA GLN A 693 3.67 -39.37 -11.75
C GLN A 693 4.30 -39.64 -13.11
N ASN A 694 3.50 -39.76 -14.17
CA ASN A 694 4.01 -39.91 -15.54
C ASN A 694 4.82 -38.68 -15.97
N ALA A 695 4.38 -37.47 -15.62
CA ALA A 695 5.11 -36.23 -15.89
C ALA A 695 6.47 -36.17 -15.17
N ILE A 696 6.50 -36.60 -13.90
CA ILE A 696 7.73 -36.71 -13.10
C ILE A 696 8.69 -37.72 -13.75
N ALA A 697 8.19 -38.87 -14.20
CA ALA A 697 9.01 -39.88 -14.87
C ALA A 697 9.66 -39.34 -16.16
N LEU A 698 8.90 -38.64 -17.00
CA LEU A 698 9.41 -38.02 -18.22
C LEU A 698 10.52 -37.00 -17.95
N LEU A 699 10.36 -36.19 -16.91
CA LEU A 699 11.38 -35.22 -16.51
C LEU A 699 12.63 -35.87 -15.94
N ARG A 700 12.46 -36.99 -15.22
CA ARG A 700 13.56 -37.80 -14.71
C ARG A 700 14.40 -38.36 -15.87
N GLU A 701 13.76 -38.84 -16.94
CA GLU A 701 14.47 -39.30 -18.15
C GLU A 701 15.29 -38.18 -18.80
N LYS A 702 14.79 -36.94 -18.76
CA LYS A 702 15.50 -35.74 -19.23
C LYS A 702 16.57 -35.21 -18.25
N GLN A 703 16.88 -35.95 -17.18
CA GLN A 703 17.86 -35.59 -16.15
C GLN A 703 17.61 -34.24 -15.46
N LYS A 704 16.33 -33.83 -15.37
CA LYS A 704 15.94 -32.59 -14.69
C LYS A 704 15.90 -32.82 -13.17
N THR A 705 16.20 -31.78 -12.39
CA THR A 705 16.15 -31.86 -10.92
C THR A 705 14.72 -31.66 -10.45
N ILE A 706 14.19 -32.56 -9.62
CA ILE A 706 12.80 -32.51 -9.18
C ILE A 706 12.74 -32.45 -7.65
N ILE A 707 12.06 -31.44 -7.12
CA ILE A 707 11.86 -31.25 -5.68
C ILE A 707 10.37 -31.42 -5.37
N ILE A 708 10.05 -32.38 -4.53
CA ILE A 708 8.67 -32.70 -4.17
C ILE A 708 8.44 -32.36 -2.70
N ILE A 709 7.53 -31.42 -2.43
CA ILE A 709 6.99 -31.24 -1.09
C ILE A 709 5.72 -32.05 -0.99
N ALA A 710 5.69 -33.01 -0.07
CA ALA A 710 4.52 -33.83 0.13
C ALA A 710 4.05 -33.82 1.58
N HIS A 711 2.74 -33.68 1.74
CA HIS A 711 2.03 -34.03 2.96
C HIS A 711 1.51 -35.48 2.94
N ARG A 712 1.44 -36.13 1.77
CA ARG A 712 1.12 -37.56 1.64
C ARG A 712 2.41 -38.34 1.45
N LEU A 713 2.76 -39.19 2.42
CA LEU A 713 4.03 -39.90 2.36
C LEU A 713 4.09 -40.96 1.24
N SER A 714 2.96 -41.33 0.65
CA SER A 714 2.90 -42.25 -0.49
C SER A 714 3.59 -41.71 -1.75
N THR A 715 3.61 -40.39 -1.97
CA THR A 715 4.22 -39.79 -3.17
C THR A 715 5.73 -39.63 -3.07
N VAL A 716 6.29 -39.72 -1.85
CA VAL A 716 7.74 -39.57 -1.62
C VAL A 716 8.49 -40.89 -1.56
N MET A 717 7.78 -42.03 -1.59
CA MET A 717 8.39 -43.36 -1.56
C MET A 717 9.38 -43.57 -2.72
N ASN A 718 9.08 -42.99 -3.88
CA ASN A 718 9.86 -43.13 -5.10
C ASN A 718 10.97 -42.06 -5.24
N ALA A 719 11.17 -41.22 -4.24
CA ALA A 719 12.23 -40.20 -4.27
C ALA A 719 13.60 -40.84 -4.04
N ASP A 720 14.61 -40.35 -4.77
CA ASP A 720 15.99 -40.80 -4.63
C ASP A 720 16.56 -40.40 -3.25
N LYS A 721 16.12 -39.24 -2.73
CA LYS A 721 16.49 -38.74 -1.40
C LYS A 721 15.28 -38.12 -0.72
N ILE A 722 15.08 -38.43 0.56
CA ILE A 722 14.06 -37.81 1.41
C ILE A 722 14.79 -36.96 2.47
N SER A 723 14.38 -35.70 2.60
CA SER A 723 14.86 -34.74 3.59
C SER A 723 13.73 -34.36 4.55
N ALA A 724 13.84 -34.79 5.81
CA ALA A 724 12.82 -34.57 6.82
C ALA A 724 13.12 -33.30 7.64
N LEU A 725 12.23 -32.31 7.51
CA LEU A 725 12.26 -31.05 8.23
C LEU A 725 11.35 -31.08 9.46
N HIS A 726 11.87 -30.61 10.59
CA HIS A 726 11.11 -30.38 11.82
C HIS A 726 11.55 -29.07 12.46
N ILE A 727 10.59 -28.18 12.70
CA ILE A 727 10.80 -26.84 13.28
C ILE A 727 11.98 -26.11 12.62
N GLY A 728 12.01 -26.08 11.28
CA GLY A 728 13.04 -25.33 10.56
C GLY A 728 14.42 -25.96 10.49
N LYS A 729 14.60 -27.21 10.95
CA LYS A 729 15.89 -27.91 10.91
C LYS A 729 15.76 -29.22 10.14
N LEU A 730 16.82 -29.58 9.42
CA LEU A 730 16.97 -30.90 8.82
C LEU A 730 17.31 -31.90 9.92
N VAL A 731 16.41 -32.86 10.15
CA VAL A 731 16.58 -33.85 11.24
C VAL A 731 17.08 -35.18 10.69
N GLU A 732 16.56 -35.61 9.54
CA GLU A 732 16.93 -36.88 8.92
C GLU A 732 16.99 -36.74 7.41
N GLU A 733 17.95 -37.45 6.81
CA GLU A 733 18.05 -37.62 5.37
C GLU A 733 18.42 -39.06 5.02
N GLY A 734 17.99 -39.51 3.84
CA GLY A 734 18.27 -40.84 3.31
C GLY A 734 17.19 -41.31 2.33
N THR A 735 17.27 -42.56 1.92
CA THR A 735 16.22 -43.20 1.12
C THR A 735 15.02 -43.60 2.00
N HIS A 736 13.87 -43.88 1.38
CA HIS A 736 12.68 -44.35 2.08
C HIS A 736 12.95 -45.54 3.01
N ASP A 737 13.64 -46.56 2.50
CA ASP A 737 13.94 -47.78 3.24
C ASP A 737 14.93 -47.56 4.39
N GLU A 738 15.91 -46.69 4.18
CA GLU A 738 16.88 -46.31 5.23
C GLU A 738 16.20 -45.59 6.39
N LEU A 739 15.34 -44.62 6.08
CA LEU A 739 14.64 -43.83 7.09
C LEU A 739 13.60 -44.66 7.87
N LEU A 740 12.93 -45.61 7.21
CA LEU A 740 12.05 -46.56 7.90
C LEU A 740 12.82 -47.48 8.85
N LYS A 741 14.00 -47.97 8.45
CA LYS A 741 14.85 -48.81 9.30
C LYS A 741 15.40 -48.06 10.51
N LYS A 742 15.75 -46.77 10.35
CA LYS A 742 16.21 -45.90 11.45
C LYS A 742 15.17 -45.70 12.55
N LYS A 743 13.87 -45.90 12.26
CA LYS A 743 12.75 -45.73 13.21
C LYS A 743 12.71 -44.36 13.91
N GLY A 744 13.20 -43.32 13.24
CA GLY A 744 13.27 -41.97 13.78
C GLY A 744 12.05 -41.11 13.47
N TYR A 745 12.26 -39.82 13.23
CA TYR A 745 11.20 -38.83 12.99
C TYR A 745 10.36 -39.18 11.75
N TYR A 746 11.01 -39.54 10.64
CA TYR A 746 10.30 -39.94 9.42
C TYR A 746 9.40 -41.17 9.65
N TYR A 747 9.91 -42.18 10.35
CA TYR A 747 9.15 -43.39 10.69
C TYR A 747 7.91 -43.08 11.54
N ASN A 748 8.02 -42.17 12.50
CA ASN A 748 6.88 -41.75 13.31
C ASN A 748 5.80 -41.06 12.47
N MET A 749 6.20 -40.21 11.52
CA MET A 749 5.29 -39.58 10.57
C MET A 749 4.63 -40.62 9.66
N TRP A 750 5.40 -41.60 9.20
CA TRP A 750 4.93 -42.73 8.41
C TRP A 750 3.87 -43.55 9.16
N GLN A 751 4.15 -43.95 10.40
CA GLN A 751 3.21 -44.73 11.21
C GLN A 751 1.93 -43.96 11.55
N LYS A 752 1.98 -42.62 11.65
CA LYS A 752 0.76 -41.80 11.84
C LYS A 752 -0.17 -41.87 10.62
N GLN A 753 0.38 -41.93 9.40
CA GLN A 753 -0.42 -41.99 8.16
C GLN A 753 -0.77 -43.42 7.73
N PHE A 754 0.16 -44.35 7.90
CA PHE A 754 0.05 -45.76 7.57
C PHE A 754 0.31 -46.62 8.81
N PRO A 755 -0.60 -46.61 9.80
CA PRO A 755 -0.39 -47.36 11.03
C PRO A 755 -0.39 -48.86 10.74
N SER A 756 0.66 -49.54 11.19
CA SER A 756 0.72 -51.00 11.15
C SER A 756 -0.37 -51.66 12.01
N GLU A 757 -0.84 -52.87 11.68
CA GLU A 757 -1.89 -53.59 12.45
C GLU A 757 -1.57 -53.65 13.97
N LYS A 758 -0.29 -53.83 14.34
CA LYS A 758 0.17 -53.78 15.74
C LYS A 758 0.00 -52.40 16.38
N ARG A 759 0.31 -51.32 15.66
CA ARG A 759 0.16 -49.94 16.15
C ARG A 759 -1.30 -49.53 16.27
N ILE A 760 -2.16 -49.99 15.37
CA ILE A 760 -3.62 -49.79 15.49
C ILE A 760 -4.13 -50.43 16.78
N TYR A 761 -3.66 -51.64 17.10
CA TYR A 761 -3.99 -52.33 18.34
C TYR A 761 -3.45 -51.60 19.59
N GLU A 762 -2.21 -51.12 19.55
CA GLU A 762 -1.60 -50.33 20.63
C GLU A 762 -2.32 -48.99 20.85
N MET A 763 -2.61 -48.25 19.77
CA MET A 763 -3.36 -46.99 19.83
C MET A 763 -4.79 -47.18 20.34
N ALA A 764 -5.45 -48.28 19.98
CA ALA A 764 -6.77 -48.61 20.52
C ALA A 764 -6.71 -48.88 22.03
N LYS A 765 -5.65 -49.54 22.50
CA LYS A 765 -5.42 -49.84 23.92
C LYS A 765 -5.05 -48.60 24.73
N GLU A 766 -4.23 -47.71 24.18
CA GLU A 766 -3.90 -46.39 24.76
C GLU A 766 -5.14 -45.49 24.83
N ALA A 767 -5.96 -45.48 23.77
CA ALA A 767 -7.23 -44.75 23.76
C ALA A 767 -8.18 -45.31 24.84
N GLU A 768 -8.28 -46.63 24.98
CA GLU A 768 -9.10 -47.28 26.02
C GLU A 768 -8.61 -46.93 27.43
N GLN A 769 -7.29 -46.92 27.66
CA GLN A 769 -6.71 -46.50 28.94
C GLN A 769 -6.90 -44.99 29.24
N SER A 770 -6.77 -44.13 28.23
CA SER A 770 -7.01 -42.68 28.38
C SER A 770 -8.50 -42.35 28.61
N PHE A 771 -9.38 -43.13 27.99
CA PHE A 771 -10.82 -43.07 28.22
C PHE A 771 -11.16 -43.57 29.64
N GLU A 772 -10.55 -44.66 30.11
CA GLU A 772 -10.72 -45.14 31.49
C GLU A 772 -10.17 -44.14 32.53
N GLN A 773 -9.03 -43.51 32.27
CA GLN A 773 -8.47 -42.48 33.16
C GLN A 773 -9.31 -41.20 33.19
N SER A 774 -9.82 -40.74 32.04
CA SER A 774 -10.74 -39.60 32.00
C SER A 774 -12.08 -39.93 32.63
N HIS A 775 -12.60 -41.14 32.46
CA HIS A 775 -13.82 -41.60 33.12
C HIS A 775 -13.65 -41.71 34.65
N ALA A 776 -12.49 -42.18 35.12
CA ALA A 776 -12.15 -42.20 36.55
C ALA A 776 -11.94 -40.79 37.13
N ALA A 777 -11.46 -39.82 36.34
CA ALA A 777 -11.38 -38.42 36.73
C ALA A 777 -12.76 -37.76 36.83
N VAL A 778 -13.67 -38.05 35.89
CA VAL A 778 -15.06 -37.57 35.92
C VAL A 778 -15.86 -38.23 37.06
N GLU A 779 -15.62 -39.50 37.38
CA GLU A 779 -16.17 -40.16 38.59
C GLU A 779 -15.63 -39.56 39.89
N ARG A 780 -14.35 -39.14 39.93
CA ARG A 780 -13.79 -38.44 41.10
C ARG A 780 -14.36 -37.02 41.26
N ASP A 781 -14.56 -36.29 40.17
CA ASP A 781 -15.14 -34.94 40.21
C ASP A 781 -16.65 -34.97 40.53
N SER A 782 -17.40 -35.95 40.02
CA SER A 782 -18.81 -36.14 40.39
C SER A 782 -18.98 -36.58 41.85
N ALA A 783 -18.06 -37.39 42.39
CA ALA A 783 -18.03 -37.73 43.82
C ALA A 783 -17.64 -36.53 44.71
N ALA A 784 -16.82 -35.59 44.20
CA ALA A 784 -16.48 -34.34 44.90
C ALA A 784 -17.63 -33.33 44.91
N VAL A 785 -18.41 -33.24 43.83
CA VAL A 785 -19.62 -32.39 43.74
C VAL A 785 -20.77 -32.92 44.62
N SER A 786 -20.89 -34.24 44.80
CA SER A 786 -21.89 -34.86 45.69
C SER A 786 -21.68 -34.51 47.19
N LYS A 787 -20.46 -34.17 47.62
CA LYS A 787 -20.17 -33.74 49.00
C LYS A 787 -20.44 -32.25 49.29
N LYS A 788 -20.82 -31.44 48.30
CA LYS A 788 -21.21 -30.03 48.50
C LYS A 788 -22.46 -29.69 47.68
N GLY A 789 -23.63 -30.00 48.23
CA GLY A 789 -24.89 -29.43 47.74
C GLY A 789 -26.10 -30.34 47.89
N ALA A 790 -26.67 -30.41 49.09
CA ALA A 790 -28.02 -30.91 49.26
C ALA A 790 -29.04 -29.88 48.75
N LYS A 791 -29.83 -30.26 47.74
CA LYS A 791 -31.30 -30.03 47.56
C LYS A 791 -31.67 -29.94 46.08
N SER A 792 -32.18 -31.03 45.50
CA SER A 792 -33.23 -31.00 44.47
C SER A 792 -33.80 -32.40 44.27
N ARG A 793 -35.13 -32.52 44.26
CA ARG A 793 -35.92 -33.75 44.07
C ARG A 793 -36.05 -34.06 42.58
N VAL A 794 -35.52 -35.18 42.08
CA VAL A 794 -36.02 -35.88 40.86
C VAL A 794 -35.79 -37.40 41.01
N ALA A 795 -36.73 -38.18 40.46
CA ALA A 795 -36.97 -39.62 40.66
C ALA A 795 -35.89 -40.59 40.12
N PRO A 796 -35.81 -41.84 40.66
CA PRO A 796 -34.81 -42.84 40.30
C PRO A 796 -35.36 -43.85 39.29
N ASP A 797 -35.18 -43.64 37.98
CA ASP A 797 -35.44 -44.69 36.97
C ASP A 797 -34.66 -44.49 35.63
N ALA A 798 -33.74 -43.52 35.56
CA ALA A 798 -33.06 -43.16 34.30
C ALA A 798 -31.59 -43.66 34.20
N ASP A 799 -31.07 -44.33 35.23
CA ASP A 799 -29.62 -44.63 35.32
C ASP A 799 -29.27 -46.03 34.78
N GLU A 800 -30.21 -46.98 34.82
CA GLU A 800 -30.01 -48.34 34.28
C GLU A 800 -30.09 -48.39 32.75
N SER A 801 -30.98 -47.59 32.15
CA SER A 801 -31.13 -47.48 30.70
C SER A 801 -29.93 -46.81 30.01
N ARG A 802 -29.20 -45.93 30.71
CA ARG A 802 -27.99 -45.27 30.20
C ARG A 802 -26.80 -46.21 30.10
N LYS A 803 -26.62 -47.10 31.08
CA LYS A 803 -25.52 -48.09 31.08
C LYS A 803 -25.67 -49.10 29.94
N ASP A 804 -26.89 -49.53 29.65
CA ASP A 804 -27.16 -50.45 28.54
C ASP A 804 -27.00 -49.82 27.15
N VAL A 805 -27.34 -48.53 27.00
CA VAL A 805 -27.12 -47.78 25.75
C VAL A 805 -25.62 -47.62 25.48
N ILE A 806 -24.82 -47.32 26.50
CA ILE A 806 -23.37 -47.16 26.42
C ILE A 806 -22.69 -48.50 26.09
N LYS A 807 -23.13 -49.60 26.70
CA LYS A 807 -22.61 -50.96 26.42
C LYS A 807 -22.91 -51.38 24.96
N LYS A 808 -24.11 -51.08 24.46
CA LYS A 808 -24.47 -51.30 23.05
C LYS A 808 -23.67 -50.41 22.09
N THR A 809 -23.29 -49.20 22.48
CA THR A 809 -22.41 -48.34 21.65
C THR A 809 -20.98 -48.86 21.61
N LYS A 810 -20.47 -49.44 22.71
CA LYS A 810 -19.14 -50.08 22.77
C LYS A 810 -19.03 -51.26 21.79
N ASP A 811 -20.01 -52.15 21.79
CA ASP A 811 -20.04 -53.32 20.87
C ASP A 811 -20.25 -52.93 19.40
N ALA A 812 -21.05 -51.90 19.14
CA ALA A 812 -21.29 -51.40 17.77
C ALA A 812 -20.04 -50.74 17.16
N THR A 813 -19.23 -50.04 17.97
CA THR A 813 -18.02 -49.34 17.50
C THR A 813 -16.89 -50.31 17.19
N VAL A 814 -16.72 -51.34 18.02
CA VAL A 814 -15.72 -52.41 17.80
C VAL A 814 -16.09 -53.26 16.57
N LYS A 815 -17.37 -53.58 16.36
CA LYS A 815 -17.82 -54.28 15.15
C LYS A 815 -17.70 -53.43 13.88
N LYS A 816 -17.90 -52.11 13.95
CA LYS A 816 -17.70 -51.20 12.81
C LYS A 816 -16.22 -51.06 12.43
N ALA A 817 -15.32 -51.04 13.41
CA ALA A 817 -13.88 -51.04 13.18
C ALA A 817 -13.40 -52.34 12.53
N ALA A 818 -13.87 -53.50 13.01
CA ALA A 818 -13.57 -54.80 12.41
C ALA A 818 -14.15 -54.97 10.99
N GLY A 819 -15.36 -54.47 10.74
CA GLY A 819 -15.99 -54.50 9.41
C GLY A 819 -15.28 -53.64 8.36
N LYS A 820 -14.69 -52.51 8.78
CA LYS A 820 -13.92 -51.62 7.89
C LYS A 820 -12.60 -52.26 7.45
N VAL A 821 -11.94 -53.01 8.36
CA VAL A 821 -10.71 -53.77 8.06
C VAL A 821 -10.95 -54.88 7.03
N ILE A 822 -12.13 -55.50 7.01
CA ILE A 822 -12.48 -56.54 6.02
C ILE A 822 -12.79 -55.91 4.66
N ALA A 823 -13.43 -54.74 4.63
CA ALA A 823 -13.71 -54.00 3.39
C ALA A 823 -12.44 -53.45 2.72
N ASP A 824 -11.48 -52.97 3.53
CA ASP A 824 -10.19 -52.47 3.04
C ASP A 824 -9.27 -53.63 2.57
N LYS A 825 -9.39 -54.83 3.17
CA LYS A 825 -8.72 -56.04 2.64
C LYS A 825 -9.28 -56.49 1.29
N ALA A 826 -10.59 -56.38 1.05
CA ALA A 826 -11.21 -56.76 -0.23
C ALA A 826 -10.85 -55.81 -1.38
N THR A 827 -10.43 -54.57 -1.09
CA THR A 827 -9.95 -53.61 -2.09
C THR A 827 -8.45 -53.70 -2.34
N ALA A 828 -7.68 -54.24 -1.40
CA ALA A 828 -6.23 -54.46 -1.55
C ALA A 828 -5.87 -55.76 -2.28
N THR A 829 -6.69 -56.82 -2.26
CA THR A 829 -6.44 -58.07 -3.00
C THR A 829 -6.96 -58.08 -4.44
N LYS A 830 -7.51 -56.96 -4.93
CA LYS A 830 -7.92 -56.77 -6.34
C LYS A 830 -7.14 -55.65 -7.05
N LYS A 831 -6.02 -55.18 -6.48
CA LYS A 831 -5.09 -54.21 -7.07
C LYS A 831 -3.72 -54.80 -7.25
#